data_AF-A0A957T7I1-F1
#
_entry.id   AF-A0A957T7I1-F1
#
_cell.length_a   1.000
_cell.length_b   1.000
_cell.length_c   1.000
_cell.angle_alpha   90.00
_cell.angle_beta   90.00
_cell.angle_gamma   90.00
#
_symmetry.space_group_name_H-M   'P 1'
#
loop_
_entity.id
_entity.type
_entity.pdbx_description
1 polymer ?
#
loop_
_entity_poly.entity_id
_entity_poly.type
_entity_poly.pdbx_seq_one_letter_code
_entity_poly.pdbx_strand_id
1 'polypeptide(L)'
;MPQSPLDAETIFGIQDAGGEAHIIEAGRSGWILFSEAIGHDPNDRTGKDYSAFTARGLTVLVRLNHGHYPQGTLPMSSDYGNFARRCANFVDASKGCHVWILGNEMNYAVERPGVRGLVDNPPADDPYLRSLTQRFNAIQPTLANRDHPETVRYSDAGEPITPERYARCYRLCRNAIRLSPDHREDRLLVGAVCPWNTHTAYPGNPGGDWLQYFKDILAQIGGECDGVALHTYSHGADPALVLDDSKLSAFPQYAYHFQAYRDFMDAIPAALRRLPVYITETNQDQPWQDSATGWVQEAYAEIHRWNLEPGNQKIRSLVLYRWDGVDRWHIDGKPGVIRDFVEALRYPYRWEITERPPQPEGAEQTLAAPQADLPQDDIAGSGPRYRVQWMGARLPQTLNAGDVITFPVTVRNVGAQTWTQSGDSAVELSYRFYQSQKEVASEAPLRSPLPHSVAAGQDASVQAQVQLPTEPGNYTLVLDLIQGGQTWFQDLQSDTLIRWMTVQAARPGAAKTQTDAPPAPARRSEADNANVPTDFATNEAPPPVQYNVAEPEIVNVIAALPRGVGPYLRRSLDRIGYIVLSHTGAPPVVPLPAIAHAHLNAGYPGIAYHYIVARSGEILQTSRLDETVSNAEWATSGVNIGLEGIFDDEAPPRDQLDA
;
A
#
# COMPACT_ATOMS: atom_id res chain seq x y z
N MET A 1 -0.12 17.40 21.73
CA MET A 1 0.07 18.12 20.46
C MET A 1 -1.29 18.13 19.78
N PRO A 2 -1.81 19.28 19.32
CA PRO A 2 -3.04 19.29 18.54
C PRO A 2 -2.89 18.43 17.27
N GLN A 3 -3.98 17.80 16.82
CA GLN A 3 -4.05 17.03 15.58
C GLN A 3 -3.68 17.95 14.41
N SER A 4 -2.71 17.55 13.59
CA SER A 4 -2.47 18.24 12.33
C SER A 4 -3.62 17.89 11.38
N PRO A 5 -4.18 18.83 10.61
CA PRO A 5 -5.15 18.52 9.55
C PRO A 5 -4.58 17.60 8.47
N LEU A 6 -3.27 17.35 8.47
CA LEU A 6 -2.57 16.42 7.59
C LEU A 6 -2.45 15.00 8.15
N ASP A 7 -2.93 14.73 9.38
CA ASP A 7 -2.89 13.40 9.98
C ASP A 7 -4.09 12.56 9.52
N ALA A 8 -3.80 11.35 9.04
CA ALA A 8 -4.81 10.37 8.70
C ALA A 8 -5.65 10.05 9.93
N GLU A 9 -6.95 9.84 9.75
CA GLU A 9 -7.89 9.53 10.84
C GLU A 9 -7.91 8.03 11.15
N THR A 10 -7.47 7.21 10.20
CA THR A 10 -7.42 5.75 10.33
C THR A 10 -6.01 5.26 10.69
N ILE A 11 -5.93 4.00 11.09
CA ILE A 11 -4.65 3.32 11.35
C ILE A 11 -4.05 2.64 10.11
N PHE A 12 -4.75 2.61 8.97
CA PHE A 12 -4.30 1.89 7.77
C PHE A 12 -2.97 2.42 7.28
N GLY A 13 -1.98 1.55 7.10
CA GLY A 13 -0.64 1.94 6.69
C GLY A 13 0.00 0.92 5.74
N ILE A 14 0.76 1.42 4.77
CA ILE A 14 1.55 0.58 3.87
C ILE A 14 2.95 1.15 3.68
N GLN A 15 3.95 0.27 3.63
CA GLN A 15 5.31 0.66 3.31
C GLN A 15 5.55 0.57 1.80
N ASP A 16 6.21 1.61 1.26
CA ASP A 16 6.49 1.85 -0.15
C ASP A 16 5.26 2.19 -1.00
N ALA A 17 5.51 2.79 -2.16
CA ALA A 17 4.47 3.16 -3.10
C ALA A 17 3.93 1.96 -3.89
N GLY A 18 2.68 2.05 -4.31
CA GLY A 18 1.94 1.09 -5.12
C GLY A 18 0.72 0.52 -4.39
N GLY A 19 0.85 0.23 -3.09
CA GLY A 19 -0.22 -0.37 -2.29
C GLY A 19 -1.23 0.63 -1.73
N GLU A 20 -0.87 1.92 -1.68
CA GLU A 20 -1.71 2.96 -1.10
C GLU A 20 -2.95 3.26 -1.94
N ALA A 21 -2.96 2.86 -3.22
CA ALA A 21 -4.12 2.95 -4.09
C ALA A 21 -5.36 2.28 -3.47
N HIS A 22 -5.18 1.14 -2.80
CA HIS A 22 -6.29 0.42 -2.15
C HIS A 22 -6.91 1.20 -0.98
N ILE A 23 -6.10 1.91 -0.20
CA ILE A 23 -6.58 2.78 0.88
C ILE A 23 -7.45 3.90 0.29
N ILE A 24 -6.98 4.51 -0.79
CA ILE A 24 -7.64 5.64 -1.46
C ILE A 24 -8.92 5.20 -2.16
N GLU A 25 -8.89 4.07 -2.88
CA GLU A 25 -10.04 3.47 -3.54
C GLU A 25 -11.15 3.09 -2.55
N ALA A 26 -10.77 2.68 -1.33
CA ALA A 26 -11.69 2.43 -0.23
C ALA A 26 -12.25 3.72 0.42
N GLY A 27 -11.84 4.90 -0.04
CA GLY A 27 -12.26 6.19 0.52
C GLY A 27 -11.78 6.39 1.95
N ARG A 28 -10.63 5.81 2.32
CA ARG A 28 -10.01 5.95 3.65
C ARG A 28 -8.85 6.94 3.56
N SER A 29 -8.64 7.70 4.64
CA SER A 29 -7.31 8.26 4.91
C SER A 29 -6.38 7.13 5.37
N GLY A 30 -5.07 7.31 5.27
CA GLY A 30 -4.11 6.31 5.75
C GLY A 30 -2.68 6.83 5.71
N TRP A 31 -1.77 5.98 6.14
CA TRP A 31 -0.34 6.26 6.26
C TRP A 31 0.41 5.57 5.12
N ILE A 32 1.42 6.26 4.58
CA ILE A 32 2.41 5.65 3.69
C ILE A 32 3.79 5.90 4.26
N LEU A 33 4.61 4.85 4.33
CA LEU A 33 5.97 4.94 4.86
C LEU A 33 7.01 4.76 3.76
N PHE A 34 7.99 5.66 3.74
CA PHE A 34 9.21 5.53 2.93
C PHE A 34 10.42 5.37 3.83
N SER A 35 11.33 4.48 3.45
CA SER A 35 12.63 4.30 4.12
C SER A 35 13.75 4.84 3.24
N GLU A 36 14.37 5.94 3.65
CA GLU A 36 15.34 6.68 2.86
C GLU A 36 16.75 6.47 3.39
N ALA A 37 17.67 6.08 2.50
CA ALA A 37 19.10 6.01 2.76
C ALA A 37 19.78 7.29 2.23
N ILE A 38 19.92 8.29 3.09
CA ILE A 38 20.29 9.66 2.67
C ILE A 38 21.80 9.95 2.75
N GLY A 39 22.60 9.00 3.23
CA GLY A 39 24.02 9.20 3.50
C GLY A 39 24.27 10.19 4.64
N HIS A 40 25.47 10.78 4.70
CA HIS A 40 25.83 11.79 5.70
C HIS A 40 26.57 12.99 5.12
N ASP A 41 26.63 13.17 3.80
CA ASP A 41 27.30 14.34 3.19
C ASP A 41 26.56 15.63 3.59
N PRO A 42 27.18 16.53 4.38
CA PRO A 42 26.51 17.74 4.84
C PRO A 42 26.28 18.78 3.72
N ASN A 43 26.86 18.58 2.53
CA ASN A 43 26.68 19.45 1.37
C ASN A 43 25.60 18.96 0.41
N ASP A 44 25.12 17.73 0.57
CA ASP A 44 24.01 17.22 -0.22
C ASP A 44 22.71 17.92 0.23
N ARG A 45 22.11 18.64 -0.71
CA ARG A 45 20.87 19.42 -0.56
C ARG A 45 19.69 18.81 -1.32
N THR A 46 19.79 17.56 -1.72
CA THR A 46 18.70 16.84 -2.36
C THR A 46 17.68 16.38 -1.34
N GLY A 47 16.42 16.32 -1.76
CA GLY A 47 15.27 15.80 -1.02
C GLY A 47 14.32 15.06 -1.97
N LYS A 48 13.13 14.72 -1.50
CA LYS A 48 12.10 14.02 -2.28
C LYS A 48 10.75 14.72 -2.21
N ASP A 49 9.99 14.60 -3.29
CA ASP A 49 8.64 15.16 -3.36
C ASP A 49 7.60 14.06 -3.11
N TYR A 50 7.00 14.10 -1.92
CA TYR A 50 5.92 13.19 -1.52
C TYR A 50 4.54 13.82 -1.71
N SER A 51 4.45 15.01 -2.31
CA SER A 51 3.21 15.79 -2.41
C SER A 51 2.09 15.05 -3.16
N ALA A 52 2.45 14.13 -4.07
CA ALA A 52 1.50 13.29 -4.78
C ALA A 52 0.66 12.40 -3.83
N PHE A 53 1.24 11.97 -2.70
CA PHE A 53 0.57 11.15 -1.70
C PHE A 53 -0.30 12.00 -0.78
N THR A 54 0.23 13.13 -0.28
CA THR A 54 -0.55 14.04 0.57
C THR A 54 -1.72 14.68 -0.18
N ALA A 55 -1.56 15.00 -1.46
CA ALA A 55 -2.65 15.52 -2.30
C ALA A 55 -3.80 14.51 -2.47
N ARG A 56 -3.54 13.22 -2.25
CA ARG A 56 -4.53 12.12 -2.27
C ARG A 56 -5.06 11.77 -0.88
N GLY A 57 -4.78 12.59 0.15
CA GLY A 57 -5.30 12.42 1.51
C GLY A 57 -4.54 11.42 2.38
N LEU A 58 -3.32 11.04 1.99
CA LEU A 58 -2.44 10.19 2.79
C LEU A 58 -1.50 11.02 3.67
N THR A 59 -1.14 10.47 4.82
CA THR A 59 -0.07 11.01 5.66
C THR A 59 1.22 10.27 5.40
N VAL A 60 2.28 11.03 5.10
CA VAL A 60 3.59 10.48 4.77
C VAL A 60 4.47 10.38 6.02
N LEU A 61 5.00 9.18 6.27
CA LEU A 61 6.05 8.89 7.23
C LEU A 61 7.36 8.67 6.46
N VAL A 62 8.44 9.33 6.86
CA VAL A 62 9.76 9.07 6.26
C VAL A 62 10.77 8.64 7.32
N ARG A 63 11.33 7.45 7.14
CA ARG A 63 12.43 6.92 7.95
C ARG A 63 13.76 7.39 7.37
N LEU A 64 14.46 8.26 8.10
CA LEU A 64 15.76 8.82 7.76
C LEU A 64 16.86 7.87 8.25
N ASN A 65 17.52 7.18 7.32
CA ASN A 65 18.67 6.33 7.57
C ASN A 65 19.92 6.93 6.91
N HIS A 66 21.08 6.76 7.52
CA HIS A 66 22.36 6.97 6.86
C HIS A 66 22.53 6.01 5.68
N GLY A 67 22.22 4.74 5.89
CA GLY A 67 22.20 3.71 4.86
C GLY A 67 21.55 2.43 5.40
N HIS A 68 21.68 1.36 4.65
CA HIS A 68 21.35 0.01 5.08
C HIS A 68 22.64 -0.78 5.27
N TYR A 69 22.56 -2.09 5.52
CA TYR A 69 23.76 -2.92 5.53
C TYR A 69 24.57 -2.74 4.22
N PRO A 70 25.91 -2.57 4.29
CA PRO A 70 26.78 -2.54 5.48
C PRO A 70 27.04 -1.15 6.09
N GLN A 71 26.43 -0.08 5.55
CA GLN A 71 26.66 1.30 5.99
C GLN A 71 26.05 1.60 7.37
N GLY A 72 24.95 0.92 7.72
CA GLY A 72 24.21 1.09 8.96
C GLY A 72 23.22 2.25 8.95
N THR A 73 22.18 2.12 9.77
CA THR A 73 21.07 3.08 9.88
C THR A 73 21.50 4.44 10.39
N LEU A 74 22.53 4.49 11.23
CA LEU A 74 23.26 5.70 11.62
C LEU A 74 24.72 5.56 11.15
N PRO A 75 25.42 6.67 10.84
CA PRO A 75 26.85 6.60 10.53
C PRO A 75 27.67 6.39 11.81
N MET A 76 28.99 6.26 11.66
CA MET A 76 29.90 6.26 12.82
C MET A 76 29.66 7.51 13.68
N SER A 77 29.81 7.39 14.99
CA SER A 77 29.52 8.46 15.95
C SER A 77 30.41 9.71 15.81
N SER A 78 31.51 9.61 15.05
CA SER A 78 32.33 10.70 14.56
C SER A 78 31.59 11.61 13.57
N ASP A 79 30.63 11.07 12.83
CA ASP A 79 29.98 11.71 11.69
C ASP A 79 28.54 12.16 11.98
N TYR A 80 28.06 12.03 13.22
CA TYR A 80 26.71 12.48 13.60
C TYR A 80 26.45 13.97 13.30
N GLY A 81 27.46 14.84 13.39
CA GLY A 81 27.31 16.24 13.01
C GLY A 81 27.16 16.46 11.50
N ASN A 82 27.75 15.61 10.68
CA ASN A 82 27.57 15.61 9.23
C ASN A 82 26.19 15.09 8.86
N PHE A 83 25.80 13.97 9.48
CA PHE A 83 24.49 13.36 9.30
C PHE A 83 23.34 14.27 9.72
N ALA A 84 23.46 14.96 10.86
CA ALA A 84 22.44 15.92 11.30
C ALA A 84 22.19 17.04 10.29
N ARG A 85 23.26 17.55 9.66
CA ARG A 85 23.15 18.53 8.57
C ARG A 85 22.52 17.92 7.32
N ARG A 86 22.89 16.69 6.98
CA ARG A 86 22.27 15.96 5.85
C ARG A 86 20.77 15.75 6.06
N CYS A 87 20.36 15.34 7.27
CA CYS A 87 18.95 15.20 7.65
C CYS A 87 18.20 16.53 7.48
N ALA A 88 18.74 17.64 8.02
CA ALA A 88 18.12 18.95 7.87
C ALA A 88 17.98 19.36 6.40
N ASN A 89 19.05 19.19 5.61
CA ASN A 89 19.01 19.47 4.17
C ASN A 89 17.97 18.60 3.42
N PHE A 90 17.84 17.32 3.79
CA PHE A 90 16.87 16.41 3.18
C PHE A 90 15.45 16.87 3.48
N VAL A 91 15.17 17.18 4.75
CA VAL A 91 13.86 17.67 5.21
C VAL A 91 13.50 18.98 4.52
N ASP A 92 14.41 19.97 4.52
CA ASP A 92 14.21 21.28 3.88
C ASP A 92 13.95 21.20 2.37
N ALA A 93 14.59 20.24 1.70
CA ALA A 93 14.42 20.03 0.26
C ALA A 93 13.22 19.14 -0.09
N SER A 94 12.60 18.48 0.91
CA SER A 94 11.49 17.56 0.70
C SER A 94 10.14 18.25 0.82
N LYS A 95 9.12 17.69 0.17
CA LYS A 95 7.75 18.23 0.17
C LYS A 95 6.75 17.13 0.50
N GLY A 96 5.61 17.52 1.09
CA GLY A 96 4.53 16.58 1.38
C GLY A 96 4.83 15.62 2.54
N CYS A 97 5.76 15.95 3.45
CA CYS A 97 6.00 15.17 4.66
C CYS A 97 6.23 16.09 5.86
N HIS A 98 5.66 15.74 7.00
CA HIS A 98 5.83 16.44 8.29
C HIS A 98 6.11 15.46 9.46
N VAL A 99 6.39 14.18 9.14
CA VAL A 99 6.64 13.12 10.13
C VAL A 99 7.86 12.31 9.75
N TRP A 100 8.91 12.49 10.52
CA TRP A 100 10.23 11.92 10.29
C TRP A 100 10.55 10.89 11.38
N ILE A 101 11.17 9.77 11.03
CA ILE A 101 11.64 8.75 11.98
C ILE A 101 13.16 8.69 11.85
N LEU A 102 13.89 8.82 12.96
CA LEU A 102 15.35 8.75 12.90
C LEU A 102 15.86 7.33 13.16
N GLY A 103 16.39 6.71 12.11
CA GLY A 103 16.98 5.38 12.15
C GLY A 103 15.97 4.24 12.25
N ASN A 104 16.50 3.02 12.15
CA ASN A 104 15.79 1.77 12.10
C ASN A 104 16.51 0.71 12.94
N GLU A 105 15.80 0.03 13.83
CA GLU A 105 16.28 -1.20 14.48
C GLU A 105 17.70 -1.07 15.05
N MET A 106 17.96 0.04 15.74
CA MET A 106 19.33 0.45 16.13
C MET A 106 20.04 -0.54 17.07
N ASN A 107 19.30 -1.44 17.72
CA ASN A 107 19.85 -2.52 18.52
C ASN A 107 20.32 -3.72 17.69
N TYR A 108 19.89 -3.86 16.45
CA TYR A 108 20.27 -4.96 15.58
C TYR A 108 21.65 -4.71 14.96
N ALA A 109 22.57 -5.65 15.18
CA ALA A 109 23.97 -5.50 14.74
C ALA A 109 24.17 -5.23 13.26
N VAL A 110 23.30 -5.72 12.36
CA VAL A 110 23.38 -5.45 10.91
C VAL A 110 23.11 -3.98 10.57
N GLU A 111 22.32 -3.29 11.39
CA GLU A 111 21.98 -1.87 11.21
C GLU A 111 23.04 -0.94 11.83
N ARG A 112 24.14 -1.47 12.39
CA ARG A 112 25.23 -0.67 12.95
C ARG A 112 26.19 -0.18 11.85
N PRO A 113 26.83 0.98 12.04
CA PRO A 113 27.89 1.41 11.14
C PRO A 113 29.16 0.57 11.31
N GLY A 114 29.90 0.39 10.22
CA GLY A 114 31.23 -0.24 10.24
C GLY A 114 31.22 -1.77 10.36
N VAL A 115 30.06 -2.40 10.20
CA VAL A 115 29.92 -3.86 10.19
C VAL A 115 30.64 -4.45 8.97
N ARG A 116 31.42 -5.51 9.19
CA ARG A 116 32.13 -6.25 8.14
C ARG A 116 32.11 -7.75 8.43
N GLY A 117 32.03 -8.57 7.39
CA GLY A 117 32.21 -10.03 7.49
C GLY A 117 31.09 -10.78 8.22
N LEU A 118 29.89 -10.19 8.35
CA LEU A 118 28.70 -10.93 8.80
C LEU A 118 28.15 -11.83 7.69
N VAL A 119 28.05 -11.29 6.48
CA VAL A 119 27.72 -12.02 5.24
C VAL A 119 28.46 -11.34 4.09
N ASP A 120 29.35 -12.05 3.42
CA ASP A 120 30.18 -11.45 2.36
C ASP A 120 29.38 -11.11 1.09
N ASN A 121 28.33 -11.89 0.79
CA ASN A 121 27.43 -11.69 -0.34
C ASN A 121 25.98 -11.86 0.12
N PRO A 122 25.26 -10.75 0.40
CA PRO A 122 23.84 -10.80 0.72
C PRO A 122 23.02 -11.46 -0.40
N PRO A 123 21.98 -12.25 -0.07
CA PRO A 123 21.04 -12.77 -1.05
C PRO A 123 20.36 -11.64 -1.82
N ALA A 124 20.06 -11.87 -3.11
CA ALA A 124 19.38 -10.87 -3.94
C ALA A 124 17.97 -10.52 -3.43
N ASP A 125 17.30 -11.47 -2.77
CA ASP A 125 15.97 -11.35 -2.16
C ASP A 125 16.01 -10.91 -0.68
N ASP A 126 17.20 -10.63 -0.15
CA ASP A 126 17.42 -10.01 1.16
C ASP A 126 18.73 -9.19 1.19
N PRO A 127 18.83 -8.12 0.38
CA PRO A 127 20.06 -7.35 0.24
C PRO A 127 20.47 -6.63 1.53
N TYR A 128 19.52 -6.44 2.46
CA TYR A 128 19.73 -5.76 3.74
C TYR A 128 19.84 -6.72 4.93
N LEU A 129 19.86 -8.03 4.69
CA LEU A 129 20.05 -9.08 5.70
C LEU A 129 18.98 -9.05 6.82
N ARG A 130 17.74 -8.69 6.49
CA ARG A 130 16.62 -8.62 7.42
C ARG A 130 16.01 -9.99 7.72
N SER A 131 16.38 -11.03 6.97
CA SER A 131 15.92 -12.42 7.12
C SER A 131 16.78 -13.31 8.00
N LEU A 132 17.93 -12.80 8.44
CA LEU A 132 18.80 -13.55 9.32
C LEU A 132 18.06 -13.92 10.60
N THR A 133 18.07 -15.20 10.96
CA THR A 133 17.47 -15.69 12.21
C THR A 133 18.04 -14.98 13.44
N GLN A 134 19.27 -14.47 13.33
CA GLN A 134 19.94 -13.67 14.35
C GLN A 134 19.27 -12.30 14.58
N ARG A 135 18.41 -11.82 13.68
CA ARG A 135 17.57 -10.62 13.92
C ARG A 135 16.66 -10.84 15.12
N PHE A 136 16.05 -12.02 15.27
CA PHE A 136 15.18 -12.38 16.41
C PHE A 136 15.81 -13.45 17.31
N ASN A 137 17.07 -13.24 17.71
CA ASN A 137 17.88 -14.23 18.40
C ASN A 137 17.36 -14.66 19.79
N ALA A 138 16.51 -13.86 20.45
CA ALA A 138 15.91 -14.22 21.74
C ALA A 138 14.85 -15.32 21.63
N ILE A 139 14.30 -15.55 20.43
CA ILE A 139 13.30 -16.59 20.16
C ILE A 139 13.95 -17.97 20.12
N GLN A 140 15.13 -18.06 19.51
CA GLN A 140 15.89 -19.30 19.37
C GLN A 140 17.30 -19.14 19.93
N PRO A 141 17.45 -19.07 21.28
CA PRO A 141 18.73 -18.79 21.91
C PRO A 141 19.82 -19.85 21.62
N THR A 142 19.43 -21.05 21.21
CA THR A 142 20.36 -22.12 20.80
C THR A 142 21.01 -21.87 19.44
N LEU A 143 20.38 -21.07 18.56
CA LEU A 143 20.98 -20.61 17.29
C LEU A 143 21.75 -19.31 17.45
N ALA A 144 21.51 -18.53 18.51
CA ALA A 144 22.24 -17.29 18.82
C ALA A 144 23.75 -17.52 19.03
N ASN A 145 24.16 -18.75 19.37
CA ASN A 145 25.55 -19.18 19.53
C ASN A 145 26.09 -20.06 18.40
N ARG A 146 25.30 -20.31 17.33
CA ARG A 146 25.85 -20.90 16.11
C ARG A 146 26.41 -19.76 15.27
N ASP A 147 27.58 -19.31 15.69
CA ASP A 147 28.46 -18.49 14.88
C ASP A 147 28.50 -19.09 13.47
N HIS A 148 28.36 -18.22 12.46
CA HIS A 148 28.90 -18.52 11.14
C HIS A 148 30.33 -19.06 11.38
N PRO A 149 30.74 -20.18 10.78
CA PRO A 149 32.05 -20.74 11.08
C PRO A 149 33.13 -19.69 10.76
N GLU A 150 33.67 -19.09 11.82
CA GLU A 150 35.05 -18.63 12.02
C GLU A 150 35.44 -17.16 12.29
N THR A 151 34.64 -16.07 12.23
CA THR A 151 35.30 -14.73 12.46
C THR A 151 34.64 -13.56 13.22
N VAL A 152 33.31 -13.43 13.40
CA VAL A 152 32.76 -12.23 14.09
C VAL A 152 31.54 -12.56 14.96
N ARG A 153 31.60 -12.25 16.26
CA ARG A 153 30.40 -12.24 17.13
C ARG A 153 29.55 -11.03 16.79
N TYR A 154 28.23 -11.21 16.63
CA TYR A 154 27.30 -10.09 16.38
C TYR A 154 27.36 -9.01 17.47
N SER A 155 27.71 -9.36 18.71
CA SER A 155 27.97 -8.40 19.78
C SER A 155 29.11 -7.43 19.47
N ASP A 156 30.10 -7.88 18.70
CA ASP A 156 31.36 -7.18 18.43
C ASP A 156 31.37 -6.55 17.03
N ALA A 157 30.30 -6.73 16.26
CA ALA A 157 30.16 -6.21 14.91
C ALA A 157 29.78 -4.73 14.90
N GLY A 158 30.57 -3.93 14.18
CA GLY A 158 30.35 -2.49 13.98
C GLY A 158 30.48 -1.66 15.27
N GLU A 159 30.21 -0.36 15.19
CA GLU A 159 30.08 0.48 16.39
C GLU A 159 28.68 0.28 17.00
N PRO A 160 28.57 -0.19 18.26
CA PRO A 160 27.26 -0.34 18.90
C PRO A 160 26.55 1.00 19.05
N ILE A 161 25.29 1.07 18.60
CA ILE A 161 24.44 2.25 18.81
C ILE A 161 23.84 2.14 20.21
N THR A 162 24.57 2.53 21.25
CA THR A 162 24.05 2.54 22.64
C THR A 162 22.96 3.60 22.82
N PRO A 163 22.15 3.56 23.90
CA PRO A 163 21.17 4.60 24.16
C PRO A 163 21.75 6.02 24.17
N GLU A 164 22.97 6.20 24.72
CA GLU A 164 23.68 7.48 24.74
C GLU A 164 24.05 7.95 23.34
N ARG A 165 24.54 7.03 22.50
CA ARG A 165 24.90 7.34 21.11
C ARG A 165 23.68 7.68 20.28
N TYR A 166 22.60 6.92 20.41
CA TYR A 166 21.35 7.21 19.72
C TYR A 166 20.78 8.56 20.14
N ALA A 167 20.65 8.81 21.45
CA ALA A 167 20.13 10.07 21.98
C ALA A 167 21.00 11.27 21.54
N ARG A 168 22.33 11.11 21.49
CA ARG A 168 23.23 12.14 20.95
C ARG A 168 22.96 12.44 19.47
N CYS A 169 22.86 11.41 18.63
CA CYS A 169 22.55 11.59 17.20
C CYS A 169 21.17 12.23 17.02
N TYR A 170 20.17 11.73 17.73
CA TYR A 170 18.80 12.22 17.73
C TYR A 170 18.72 13.72 18.02
N ARG A 171 19.38 14.18 19.09
CA ARG A 171 19.42 15.61 19.43
C ARG A 171 20.07 16.47 18.37
N LEU A 172 21.18 16.00 17.78
CA LEU A 172 21.86 16.73 16.70
C LEU A 172 20.94 16.88 15.48
N CYS A 173 20.33 15.79 15.02
CA CYS A 173 19.39 15.80 13.89
C CYS A 173 18.17 16.68 14.18
N ARG A 174 17.54 16.51 15.35
CA ARG A 174 16.40 17.31 15.79
C ARG A 174 16.70 18.80 15.78
N ASN A 175 17.82 19.18 16.39
CA ASN A 175 18.21 20.58 16.47
C ASN A 175 18.50 21.17 15.09
N ALA A 176 19.15 20.40 14.21
CA ALA A 176 19.43 20.84 12.84
C ALA A 176 18.14 21.03 12.03
N ILE A 177 17.20 20.08 12.08
CA ILE A 177 15.90 20.17 11.37
C ILE A 177 15.10 21.39 11.87
N ARG A 178 15.01 21.57 13.19
CA ARG A 178 14.22 22.67 13.79
C ARG A 178 14.81 24.06 13.62
N LEU A 179 16.05 24.18 13.12
CA LEU A 179 16.60 25.49 12.72
C LEU A 179 15.88 26.06 11.50
N SER A 180 15.33 25.19 10.65
CA SER A 180 14.50 25.60 9.53
C SER A 180 13.15 26.12 10.02
N PRO A 181 12.76 27.36 9.68
CA PRO A 181 11.48 27.92 10.11
C PRO A 181 10.29 27.10 9.62
N ASP A 182 10.37 26.54 8.42
CA ASP A 182 9.26 25.83 7.76
C ASP A 182 9.03 24.43 8.38
N HIS A 183 10.05 23.87 9.02
CA HIS A 183 10.03 22.51 9.60
C HIS A 183 10.14 22.49 11.13
N ARG A 184 9.99 23.64 11.79
CA ARG A 184 10.09 23.75 13.26
C ARG A 184 9.03 22.92 14.00
N GLU A 185 7.87 22.78 13.38
CA GLU A 185 6.70 22.07 13.89
C GLU A 185 6.59 20.63 13.36
N ASP A 186 7.52 20.20 12.50
CA ASP A 186 7.59 18.80 12.05
C ASP A 186 7.85 17.87 13.24
N ARG A 187 7.29 16.67 13.15
CA ARG A 187 7.47 15.65 14.19
C ARG A 187 8.67 14.80 13.88
N LEU A 188 9.59 14.70 14.84
CA LEU A 188 10.66 13.71 14.80
C LEU A 188 10.38 12.58 15.78
N LEU A 189 10.20 11.38 15.26
CA LEU A 189 9.92 10.17 16.01
C LEU A 189 11.23 9.45 16.38
N VAL A 190 11.25 8.86 17.58
CA VAL A 190 12.26 7.86 17.94
C VAL A 190 12.06 6.63 17.06
N GLY A 191 13.15 6.15 16.45
CA GLY A 191 13.18 4.97 15.59
C GLY A 191 12.77 3.71 16.33
N ALA A 192 12.20 2.76 15.59
CA ALA A 192 11.78 1.49 16.17
C ALA A 192 12.98 0.65 16.60
N VAL A 193 12.82 -0.04 17.72
CA VAL A 193 13.79 -1.02 18.23
C VAL A 193 13.39 -2.39 17.71
N CYS A 194 14.35 -3.17 17.21
CA CYS A 194 14.12 -4.53 16.75
C CYS A 194 13.62 -5.37 17.93
N PRO A 195 12.41 -5.96 17.86
CA PRO A 195 11.93 -6.86 18.89
C PRO A 195 12.82 -8.10 18.95
N TRP A 196 12.91 -8.71 20.14
CA TRP A 196 13.60 -10.00 20.35
C TRP A 196 15.09 -10.03 19.96
N ASN A 197 15.75 -8.88 19.80
CA ASN A 197 17.17 -8.81 19.45
C ASN A 197 18.05 -8.39 20.64
N THR A 198 19.00 -9.25 21.00
CA THR A 198 19.90 -9.02 22.15
C THR A 198 21.32 -8.58 21.79
N HIS A 199 21.56 -8.15 20.54
CA HIS A 199 22.93 -7.88 20.11
C HIS A 199 23.57 -6.66 20.80
N THR A 200 22.78 -5.69 21.26
CA THR A 200 23.28 -4.42 21.83
C THR A 200 23.30 -4.44 23.34
N ALA A 201 24.40 -4.98 23.89
CA ALA A 201 24.69 -4.94 25.32
C ALA A 201 25.54 -3.71 25.71
N TYR A 202 25.34 -3.20 26.93
CA TYR A 202 26.06 -2.07 27.53
C TYR A 202 26.00 -2.18 29.07
N PRO A 203 26.78 -1.39 29.85
CA PRO A 203 26.90 -1.61 31.30
C PRO A 203 25.57 -1.65 32.09
N GLY A 204 24.55 -0.90 31.67
CA GLY A 204 23.21 -0.91 32.27
C GLY A 204 22.27 -2.01 31.77
N ASN A 205 22.66 -2.72 30.71
CA ASN A 205 21.89 -3.79 30.08
C ASN A 205 22.84 -4.84 29.48
N PRO A 206 23.56 -5.60 30.34
CA PRO A 206 24.60 -6.52 29.89
C PRO A 206 24.06 -7.70 29.08
N GLY A 207 22.76 -8.01 29.22
CA GLY A 207 22.08 -9.07 28.46
C GLY A 207 21.48 -8.61 27.12
N GLY A 208 21.57 -7.31 26.80
CA GLY A 208 21.00 -6.76 25.57
C GLY A 208 19.47 -6.82 25.50
N ASP A 209 18.77 -6.80 26.63
CA ASP A 209 17.30 -6.75 26.66
C ASP A 209 16.79 -5.58 25.81
N TRP A 210 16.08 -5.87 24.72
CA TRP A 210 15.65 -4.87 23.74
C TRP A 210 14.63 -3.89 24.33
N LEU A 211 13.82 -4.31 25.28
CA LEU A 211 12.86 -3.44 25.97
C LEU A 211 13.55 -2.55 26.99
N GLN A 212 14.60 -3.04 27.66
CA GLN A 212 15.45 -2.19 28.49
C GLN A 212 16.20 -1.15 27.62
N TYR A 213 16.73 -1.55 26.46
CA TYR A 213 17.35 -0.64 25.49
C TYR A 213 16.38 0.46 25.02
N PHE A 214 15.15 0.08 24.67
CA PHE A 214 14.09 1.02 24.31
C PHE A 214 13.76 2.00 25.44
N LYS A 215 13.60 1.51 26.69
CA LYS A 215 13.38 2.35 27.88
C LYS A 215 14.50 3.34 28.08
N ASP A 216 15.75 2.90 27.95
CA ASP A 216 16.92 3.74 28.18
C ASP A 216 17.06 4.83 27.11
N ILE A 217 16.76 4.53 25.84
CA ILE A 217 16.68 5.55 24.79
C ILE A 217 15.65 6.62 25.15
N LEU A 218 14.42 6.20 25.49
CA LEU A 218 13.33 7.12 25.80
C LEU A 218 13.60 7.93 27.06
N ALA A 219 14.20 7.33 28.09
CA ALA A 219 14.61 8.03 29.30
C ALA A 219 15.68 9.08 29.01
N GLN A 220 16.63 8.79 28.12
CA GLN A 220 17.69 9.73 27.76
C GLN A 220 17.20 10.87 26.86
N ILE A 221 16.32 10.61 25.89
CA ILE A 221 15.75 11.66 25.02
C ILE A 221 14.70 12.48 25.76
N GLY A 222 13.87 11.83 26.57
CA GLY A 222 12.83 12.47 27.36
C GLY A 222 11.85 13.27 26.50
N GLY A 223 11.42 14.42 27.02
CA GLY A 223 10.41 15.29 26.38
C GLY A 223 10.86 15.99 25.10
N GLU A 224 12.05 15.68 24.59
CA GLU A 224 12.55 16.23 23.33
C GLU A 224 11.94 15.52 22.10
N CYS A 225 11.45 14.29 22.24
CA CYS A 225 10.82 13.59 21.12
C CYS A 225 9.35 13.99 20.89
N ASP A 226 8.90 13.86 19.63
CA ASP A 226 7.53 14.18 19.22
C ASP A 226 6.62 12.94 19.10
N GLY A 227 7.19 11.75 19.24
CA GLY A 227 6.50 10.46 19.20
C GLY A 227 7.46 9.28 19.09
N VAL A 228 6.89 8.07 19.00
CA VAL A 228 7.66 6.81 19.04
C VAL A 228 7.20 5.87 17.93
N ALA A 229 8.15 5.31 17.18
CA ALA A 229 7.91 4.24 16.23
C ALA A 229 8.16 2.86 16.87
N LEU A 230 7.32 1.88 16.53
CA LEU A 230 7.38 0.49 17.01
C LEU A 230 7.28 -0.48 15.85
N HIS A 231 7.91 -1.64 15.99
CA HIS A 231 7.73 -2.80 15.12
C HIS A 231 7.09 -3.94 15.91
N THR A 232 6.22 -4.72 15.28
CA THR A 232 5.64 -5.92 15.89
C THR A 232 5.25 -6.95 14.85
N TYR A 233 5.27 -8.23 15.20
CA TYR A 233 5.11 -9.34 14.26
C TYR A 233 4.41 -10.52 14.92
N SER A 234 3.73 -11.36 14.14
CA SER A 234 3.47 -12.74 14.56
C SER A 234 4.55 -13.67 14.01
N HIS A 235 4.56 -14.94 14.43
CA HIS A 235 5.46 -15.96 13.90
C HIS A 235 4.66 -17.00 13.14
N GLY A 236 4.01 -16.55 12.05
CA GLY A 236 3.06 -17.35 11.27
C GLY A 236 1.82 -16.58 10.85
N ALA A 237 1.19 -17.02 9.76
CA ALA A 237 0.09 -16.33 9.09
C ALA A 237 -1.32 -16.63 9.64
N ASP A 238 -1.43 -17.44 10.69
CA ASP A 238 -2.71 -17.72 11.35
C ASP A 238 -3.18 -16.47 12.11
N PRO A 239 -4.38 -15.93 11.82
CA PRO A 239 -4.89 -14.74 12.50
C PRO A 239 -4.98 -14.91 14.03
N ALA A 240 -5.13 -16.13 14.56
CA ALA A 240 -5.13 -16.37 16.00
C ALA A 240 -3.82 -15.92 16.67
N LEU A 241 -2.69 -15.94 15.94
CA LEU A 241 -1.39 -15.50 16.45
C LEU A 241 -1.30 -13.98 16.67
N VAL A 242 -2.25 -13.21 16.15
CA VAL A 242 -2.37 -11.77 16.47
C VAL A 242 -2.81 -11.58 17.92
N LEU A 243 -3.66 -12.47 18.43
CA LEU A 243 -4.25 -12.40 19.77
C LEU A 243 -3.52 -13.28 20.79
N ASP A 244 -2.63 -14.14 20.31
CA ASP A 244 -1.89 -15.08 21.13
C ASP A 244 -0.98 -14.35 22.14
N ASP A 245 -1.18 -14.67 23.41
CA ASP A 245 -0.51 -14.07 24.57
C ASP A 245 0.66 -14.90 25.10
N SER A 246 1.07 -15.94 24.37
CA SER A 246 2.21 -16.78 24.72
C SER A 246 3.49 -15.97 24.90
N LYS A 247 4.35 -16.49 25.76
CA LYS A 247 5.58 -15.82 26.21
C LYS A 247 6.81 -16.53 25.68
N LEU A 248 7.89 -15.77 25.52
CA LEU A 248 9.19 -16.32 25.12
C LEU A 248 9.72 -17.27 26.20
N SER A 249 10.37 -18.35 25.77
CA SER A 249 11.01 -19.27 26.71
C SER A 249 12.16 -18.62 27.50
N ALA A 250 13.00 -17.80 26.83
CA ALA A 250 14.15 -17.14 27.47
C ALA A 250 13.78 -15.85 28.21
N PHE A 251 12.65 -15.22 27.86
CA PHE A 251 12.16 -13.98 28.44
C PHE A 251 10.65 -14.13 28.76
N PRO A 252 10.28 -14.93 29.78
CA PRO A 252 8.89 -15.34 30.03
C PRO A 252 7.95 -14.18 30.39
N GLN A 253 8.48 -12.98 30.63
CA GLN A 253 7.69 -11.76 30.80
C GLN A 253 7.22 -11.14 29.47
N TYR A 254 7.88 -11.44 28.35
CA TYR A 254 7.63 -10.79 27.06
C TYR A 254 6.87 -11.70 26.11
N ALA A 255 5.97 -11.09 25.35
CA ALA A 255 5.15 -11.76 24.35
C ALA A 255 5.98 -12.31 23.19
N TYR A 256 5.54 -13.45 22.69
CA TYR A 256 6.18 -14.16 21.59
C TYR A 256 5.65 -13.71 20.23
N HIS A 257 4.38 -13.35 20.09
CA HIS A 257 3.78 -12.97 18.82
C HIS A 257 3.44 -11.47 18.78
N PHE A 258 2.37 -11.12 18.05
CA PHE A 258 1.99 -9.75 17.75
C PHE A 258 1.74 -8.92 19.02
N GLN A 259 1.32 -9.57 20.11
CA GLN A 259 1.13 -8.93 21.41
C GLN A 259 2.40 -8.27 21.99
N ALA A 260 3.59 -8.48 21.40
CA ALA A 260 4.82 -7.78 21.76
C ALA A 260 4.73 -6.24 21.63
N TYR A 261 3.80 -5.70 20.82
CA TYR A 261 3.56 -4.25 20.83
C TYR A 261 3.13 -3.75 22.21
N ARG A 262 2.40 -4.56 23.00
CA ARG A 262 1.97 -4.19 24.36
C ARG A 262 3.16 -4.07 25.31
N ASP A 263 4.16 -4.94 25.18
CA ASP A 263 5.37 -4.85 25.98
C ASP A 263 6.12 -3.52 25.73
N PHE A 264 6.16 -3.07 24.47
CA PHE A 264 6.69 -1.76 24.12
C PHE A 264 5.82 -0.62 24.67
N MET A 265 4.50 -0.70 24.55
CA MET A 265 3.58 0.32 25.07
C MET A 265 3.74 0.48 26.59
N ASP A 266 3.87 -0.62 27.34
CA ASP A 266 4.11 -0.61 28.78
C ASP A 266 5.48 -0.04 29.13
N ALA A 267 6.47 -0.27 28.27
CA ALA A 267 7.83 0.24 28.41
C ALA A 267 7.95 1.75 28.19
N ILE A 268 7.00 2.42 27.54
CA ILE A 268 7.03 3.87 27.35
C ILE A 268 6.94 4.59 28.71
N PRO A 269 7.93 5.43 29.08
CA PRO A 269 7.91 6.18 30.33
C PRO A 269 6.64 7.02 30.49
N ALA A 270 6.09 7.10 31.70
CA ALA A 270 4.84 7.81 31.97
C ALA A 270 4.82 9.26 31.45
N ALA A 271 5.96 9.96 31.54
CA ALA A 271 6.13 11.32 31.04
C ALA A 271 5.97 11.45 29.51
N LEU A 272 6.05 10.36 28.76
CA LEU A 272 5.93 10.33 27.30
C LEU A 272 4.60 9.73 26.82
N ARG A 273 3.75 9.22 27.70
CA ARG A 273 2.48 8.57 27.34
C ARG A 273 1.45 9.49 26.68
N ARG A 274 1.69 10.82 26.71
CA ARG A 274 0.90 11.82 25.97
C ARG A 274 1.28 11.94 24.48
N LEU A 275 2.41 11.36 24.08
CA LEU A 275 2.93 11.46 22.72
C LEU A 275 2.27 10.39 21.82
N PRO A 276 2.18 10.64 20.50
CA PRO A 276 1.69 9.63 19.57
C PRO A 276 2.66 8.46 19.41
N VAL A 277 2.10 7.27 19.22
CA VAL A 277 2.84 6.04 18.88
C VAL A 277 2.42 5.55 17.51
N TYR A 278 3.37 5.01 16.75
CA TYR A 278 3.18 4.53 15.38
C TYR A 278 3.75 3.12 15.27
N ILE A 279 2.94 2.14 14.87
CA ILE A 279 3.51 0.87 14.41
C ILE A 279 3.89 1.09 12.94
N THR A 280 5.19 1.11 12.69
CA THR A 280 5.78 1.50 11.40
C THR A 280 6.26 0.31 10.58
N GLU A 281 6.11 -0.90 11.11
CA GLU A 281 6.42 -2.14 10.43
C GLU A 281 5.69 -3.30 11.10
N THR A 282 4.97 -4.11 10.32
CA THR A 282 4.37 -5.36 10.78
C THR A 282 4.17 -6.38 9.66
N ASN A 283 4.31 -7.66 9.99
CA ASN A 283 3.92 -8.84 9.20
C ASN A 283 4.00 -10.11 10.08
N GLN A 284 3.93 -11.29 9.45
CA GLN A 284 3.92 -12.60 10.08
C GLN A 284 5.31 -13.26 10.27
N ASP A 285 6.39 -12.49 10.17
CA ASP A 285 7.79 -12.97 10.18
C ASP A 285 8.09 -14.10 9.17
N GLN A 286 7.22 -14.23 8.17
CA GLN A 286 7.38 -15.13 7.03
C GLN A 286 7.05 -14.34 5.78
N PRO A 287 7.67 -14.67 4.63
CA PRO A 287 7.25 -14.14 3.35
C PRO A 287 5.72 -14.20 3.21
N TRP A 288 5.12 -13.15 2.65
CA TRP A 288 3.71 -13.17 2.33
C TRP A 288 3.42 -14.33 1.39
N GLN A 289 2.50 -15.20 1.79
CA GLN A 289 1.94 -16.20 0.90
C GLN A 289 0.78 -15.56 0.14
N ASP A 290 0.59 -15.93 -1.12
CA ASP A 290 -0.56 -15.46 -1.91
C ASP A 290 -1.87 -16.11 -1.42
N SER A 291 -2.33 -15.69 -0.24
CA SER A 291 -3.50 -16.22 0.43
C SER A 291 -4.14 -15.15 1.33
N ALA A 292 -5.48 -15.13 1.36
CA ALA A 292 -6.24 -14.26 2.24
C ALA A 292 -6.44 -14.97 3.60
N THR A 293 -5.41 -15.00 4.44
CA THR A 293 -5.45 -15.80 5.67
C THR A 293 -6.32 -15.19 6.76
N GLY A 294 -6.69 -13.91 6.66
CA GLY A 294 -7.40 -13.17 7.70
C GLY A 294 -6.46 -12.45 8.66
N TRP A 295 -5.15 -12.64 8.53
CA TRP A 295 -4.16 -12.06 9.43
C TRP A 295 -4.13 -10.54 9.37
N VAL A 296 -4.20 -9.97 8.16
CA VAL A 296 -4.20 -8.50 7.97
C VAL A 296 -5.44 -7.89 8.63
N GLN A 297 -6.61 -8.52 8.45
CA GLN A 297 -7.85 -8.10 9.08
C GLN A 297 -7.74 -8.11 10.60
N GLU A 298 -7.25 -9.21 11.20
CA GLU A 298 -7.15 -9.34 12.65
C GLU A 298 -6.13 -8.38 13.25
N ALA A 299 -5.00 -8.15 12.58
CA ALA A 299 -3.98 -7.18 13.02
C ALA A 299 -4.54 -5.75 13.12
N TYR A 300 -5.28 -5.29 12.10
CA TYR A 300 -5.94 -3.99 12.16
C TYR A 300 -7.06 -3.95 13.21
N ALA A 301 -7.87 -5.01 13.32
CA ALA A 301 -8.92 -5.10 14.33
C ALA A 301 -8.33 -5.03 15.75
N GLU A 302 -7.17 -5.64 15.99
CA GLU A 302 -6.51 -5.66 17.28
C GLU A 302 -6.01 -4.29 17.71
N ILE A 303 -5.33 -3.57 16.82
CA ILE A 303 -4.87 -2.21 17.12
C ILE A 303 -6.06 -1.27 17.30
N HIS A 304 -7.15 -1.47 16.56
CA HIS A 304 -8.38 -0.73 16.79
C HIS A 304 -8.99 -1.02 18.17
N ARG A 305 -9.05 -2.29 18.61
CA ARG A 305 -9.51 -2.67 19.95
C ARG A 305 -8.65 -2.06 21.05
N TRP A 306 -7.32 -2.08 20.90
CA TRP A 306 -6.42 -1.38 21.80
C TRP A 306 -6.76 0.11 21.91
N ASN A 307 -7.05 0.76 20.77
CA ASN A 307 -7.41 2.17 20.72
C ASN A 307 -8.82 2.45 21.26
N LEU A 308 -9.73 1.48 21.30
CA LEU A 308 -11.05 1.63 21.93
C LEU A 308 -10.97 1.65 23.46
N GLU A 309 -10.00 0.95 24.05
CA GLU A 309 -9.86 0.88 25.49
C GLU A 309 -9.56 2.28 26.10
N PRO A 310 -10.39 2.74 27.06
CA PRO A 310 -10.16 4.00 27.75
C PRO A 310 -8.83 4.00 28.50
N GLY A 311 -8.08 5.10 28.42
CA GLY A 311 -6.79 5.25 29.10
C GLY A 311 -5.59 4.66 28.35
N ASN A 312 -5.80 3.81 27.34
CA ASN A 312 -4.71 3.38 26.47
C ASN A 312 -4.14 4.55 25.66
N GLN A 313 -2.80 4.63 25.63
CA GLN A 313 -2.08 5.53 24.73
C GLN A 313 -2.36 5.10 23.29
N LYS A 314 -2.79 6.06 22.46
CA LYS A 314 -3.28 5.76 21.11
C LYS A 314 -2.14 5.43 20.14
N ILE A 315 -2.34 4.38 19.36
CA ILE A 315 -1.48 3.95 18.26
C ILE A 315 -2.09 4.48 16.97
N ARG A 316 -1.37 5.35 16.26
CA ARG A 316 -1.90 6.12 15.12
C ARG A 316 -1.81 5.41 13.79
N SER A 317 -0.88 4.49 13.63
CA SER A 317 -0.68 3.72 12.40
C SER A 317 -0.37 2.27 12.71
N LEU A 318 -0.73 1.39 11.77
CA LEU A 318 -0.25 0.03 11.63
C LEU A 318 0.18 -0.13 10.18
N VAL A 319 1.50 -0.14 9.93
CA VAL A 319 2.08 -0.15 8.58
C VAL A 319 2.47 -1.57 8.17
N LEU A 320 1.84 -2.10 7.12
CA LEU A 320 2.18 -3.41 6.56
C LEU A 320 3.53 -3.37 5.83
N TYR A 321 4.39 -4.35 6.16
CA TYR A 321 5.71 -4.53 5.54
C TYR A 321 5.69 -5.68 4.53
N ARG A 322 5.92 -5.45 3.24
CA ARG A 322 6.06 -4.17 2.53
C ARG A 322 5.48 -4.31 1.12
N TRP A 323 5.22 -3.22 0.39
CA TRP A 323 4.65 -3.35 -0.96
C TRP A 323 5.68 -3.82 -1.99
N ASP A 324 6.81 -3.10 -2.08
CA ASP A 324 7.83 -3.24 -3.12
C ASP A 324 8.64 -4.54 -3.00
N GLY A 325 9.07 -5.07 -4.16
CA GLY A 325 9.79 -6.33 -4.39
C GLY A 325 11.24 -6.39 -3.90
N VAL A 326 11.69 -5.39 -3.13
CA VAL A 326 13.09 -5.26 -2.67
C VAL A 326 13.53 -6.43 -1.78
N ASP A 327 12.60 -7.04 -1.06
CA ASP A 327 12.87 -8.26 -0.29
C ASP A 327 11.71 -9.27 -0.37
N ARG A 328 11.95 -10.44 0.19
CA ARG A 328 11.01 -11.57 0.19
C ARG A 328 9.66 -11.29 0.88
N TRP A 329 9.49 -10.18 1.61
CA TRP A 329 8.22 -9.79 2.25
C TRP A 329 7.43 -8.74 1.45
N HIS A 330 7.63 -8.67 0.13
CA HIS A 330 6.78 -7.86 -0.74
C HIS A 330 5.32 -8.36 -0.76
N ILE A 331 4.37 -7.46 -0.95
CA ILE A 331 2.93 -7.74 -1.08
C ILE A 331 2.51 -7.69 -2.55
N ASP A 332 3.21 -6.91 -3.38
CA ASP A 332 2.91 -6.84 -4.80
C ASP A 332 2.90 -8.23 -5.45
N GLY A 333 1.98 -8.42 -6.41
CA GLY A 333 1.74 -9.72 -7.04
C GLY A 333 1.06 -10.78 -6.15
N LYS A 334 0.58 -10.45 -4.94
CA LYS A 334 -0.11 -11.40 -4.03
C LYS A 334 -1.58 -11.04 -3.83
N PRO A 335 -2.47 -11.33 -4.80
CA PRO A 335 -3.89 -10.97 -4.74
C PRO A 335 -4.64 -11.50 -3.50
N GLY A 336 -4.19 -12.58 -2.88
CA GLY A 336 -4.70 -13.09 -1.60
C GLY A 336 -4.48 -12.12 -0.44
N VAL A 337 -3.25 -11.61 -0.28
CA VAL A 337 -2.93 -10.63 0.77
C VAL A 337 -3.60 -9.29 0.50
N ILE A 338 -3.63 -8.86 -0.77
CA ILE A 338 -4.32 -7.64 -1.19
C ILE A 338 -5.81 -7.74 -0.86
N ARG A 339 -6.45 -8.89 -1.11
CA ARG A 339 -7.85 -9.13 -0.73
C ARG A 339 -8.05 -9.03 0.78
N ASP A 340 -7.14 -9.61 1.57
CA ASP A 340 -7.17 -9.53 3.03
C ASP A 340 -7.12 -8.07 3.51
N PHE A 341 -6.24 -7.26 2.90
CA PHE A 341 -6.14 -5.84 3.17
C PHE A 341 -7.39 -5.04 2.75
N VAL A 342 -7.93 -5.31 1.56
CA VAL A 342 -9.16 -4.67 1.06
C VAL A 342 -10.37 -5.02 1.93
N GLU A 343 -10.48 -6.25 2.47
CA GLU A 343 -11.52 -6.60 3.44
C GLU A 343 -11.35 -5.82 4.75
N ALA A 344 -10.13 -5.64 5.25
CA ALA A 344 -9.88 -4.81 6.44
C ALA A 344 -10.32 -3.34 6.22
N LEU A 345 -10.09 -2.79 5.03
CA LEU A 345 -10.46 -1.41 4.67
C LEU A 345 -11.97 -1.14 4.69
N ARG A 346 -12.81 -2.18 4.68
CA ARG A 346 -14.26 -2.05 4.84
C ARG A 346 -14.65 -1.51 6.22
N TYR A 347 -13.79 -1.65 7.21
CA TYR A 347 -14.02 -1.20 8.58
C TYR A 347 -13.36 0.17 8.84
N PRO A 348 -13.98 1.05 9.64
CA PRO A 348 -13.45 2.37 9.94
C PRO A 348 -12.46 2.30 11.12
N TYR A 349 -11.37 1.53 11.00
CA TYR A 349 -10.38 1.40 12.07
C TYR A 349 -9.65 2.72 12.30
N ARG A 350 -10.07 3.46 13.34
CA ARG A 350 -9.58 4.79 13.72
C ARG A 350 -8.70 4.73 14.96
N TRP A 351 -7.79 5.69 15.09
CA TRP A 351 -7.01 5.90 16.33
C TRP A 351 -7.61 6.98 17.23
N GLU A 352 -8.37 7.91 16.66
CA GLU A 352 -9.12 8.93 17.40
C GLU A 352 -10.61 8.58 17.39
N ILE A 353 -11.17 8.45 18.60
CA ILE A 353 -12.59 8.16 18.81
C ILE A 353 -13.18 9.40 19.47
N THR A 354 -13.82 10.26 18.68
CA THR A 354 -14.70 11.30 19.22
C THR A 354 -16.00 10.65 19.67
N GLU A 355 -16.04 10.15 20.91
CA GLU A 355 -17.31 9.86 21.57
C GLU A 355 -17.96 11.19 21.96
N ARG A 356 -19.05 11.57 21.29
CA ARG A 356 -20.08 12.33 21.98
C ARG A 356 -20.89 11.29 22.75
N PRO A 357 -20.99 11.36 24.09
CA PRO A 357 -21.70 10.33 24.84
C PRO A 357 -23.15 10.25 24.36
N PRO A 358 -23.73 9.05 24.23
CA PRO A 358 -25.16 8.91 23.97
C PRO A 358 -25.92 9.51 25.15
N GLN A 359 -26.79 10.49 24.88
CA GLN A 359 -27.78 10.89 25.87
C GLN A 359 -28.71 9.69 26.11
N PRO A 360 -28.89 9.23 27.35
CA PRO A 360 -29.84 8.16 27.63
C PRO A 360 -31.26 8.68 27.41
N GLU A 361 -31.99 7.99 26.54
CA GLU A 361 -33.43 8.16 26.37
C GLU A 361 -34.16 7.73 27.65
N GLY A 362 -34.99 8.62 28.18
CA GLY A 362 -36.13 8.25 29.02
C GLY A 362 -35.94 8.32 30.54
N ALA A 363 -36.12 9.51 31.11
CA ALA A 363 -36.80 9.66 32.39
C ALA A 363 -37.59 10.99 32.39
N GLU A 364 -38.91 10.84 32.45
CA GLU A 364 -39.92 11.87 32.40
C GLU A 364 -40.01 12.74 33.67
N GLN A 365 -40.62 13.93 33.49
CA GLN A 365 -41.42 14.72 34.45
C GLN A 365 -40.79 15.88 35.27
N THR A 366 -41.18 17.09 34.82
CA THR A 366 -41.71 18.25 35.58
C THR A 366 -40.82 19.03 36.55
N LEU A 367 -40.52 20.30 36.22
CA LEU A 367 -41.07 21.52 36.88
C LEU A 367 -40.29 22.80 36.50
N ALA A 368 -41.05 23.80 36.03
CA ALA A 368 -40.90 25.27 36.15
C ALA A 368 -39.56 25.99 35.91
N ALA A 369 -39.61 26.99 35.01
CA ALA A 369 -38.64 28.08 34.86
C ALA A 369 -38.60 29.01 36.10
N PRO A 370 -37.57 29.88 36.26
CA PRO A 370 -37.58 31.15 35.53
C PRO A 370 -36.23 31.59 34.91
N GLN A 371 -36.39 32.47 33.93
CA GLN A 371 -35.39 33.16 33.09
C GLN A 371 -34.32 33.93 33.88
N ALA A 372 -33.11 33.98 33.31
CA ALA A 372 -32.24 35.16 33.36
C ALA A 372 -31.47 35.28 32.04
N ASP A 373 -31.55 36.48 31.46
CA ASP A 373 -31.13 36.89 30.11
C ASP A 373 -29.65 36.69 29.79
N LEU A 374 -29.37 36.11 28.62
CA LEU A 374 -28.22 36.45 27.77
C LEU A 374 -28.64 36.36 26.29
N PRO A 375 -28.09 37.21 25.40
CA PRO A 375 -28.74 37.56 24.12
C PRO A 375 -28.72 36.42 23.10
N GLN A 376 -29.86 36.20 22.47
CA GLN A 376 -29.97 35.45 21.21
C GLN A 376 -29.35 36.27 20.08
N ASP A 377 -28.24 35.80 19.54
CA ASP A 377 -28.00 35.89 18.10
C ASP A 377 -28.07 34.46 17.52
N ASP A 378 -29.01 34.31 16.60
CA ASP A 378 -29.40 33.17 15.77
C ASP A 378 -28.42 31.99 15.59
N ILE A 379 -28.86 30.78 16.00
CA ILE A 379 -28.40 29.54 15.38
C ILE A 379 -29.47 29.06 14.41
N ALA A 380 -29.27 29.41 13.13
CA ALA A 380 -29.81 28.68 11.99
C ALA A 380 -28.64 28.33 11.05
N GLY A 381 -28.41 27.03 10.84
CA GLY A 381 -27.70 26.49 9.67
C GLY A 381 -26.16 26.63 9.64
N SER A 382 -25.43 25.55 9.93
CA SER A 382 -23.99 25.44 9.63
C SER A 382 -23.56 24.04 9.18
N GLY A 383 -24.49 23.22 8.67
CA GLY A 383 -24.15 22.04 7.86
C GLY A 383 -24.48 22.34 6.39
N PRO A 384 -23.71 21.82 5.41
CA PRO A 384 -24.04 21.99 4.00
C PRO A 384 -25.46 21.47 3.73
N ARG A 385 -26.29 22.32 3.09
CA ARG A 385 -27.73 22.05 2.92
C ARG A 385 -27.99 20.84 2.03
N TYR A 386 -27.21 20.67 0.97
CA TYR A 386 -27.29 19.53 0.06
C TYR A 386 -25.98 18.75 0.16
N ARG A 387 -26.04 17.51 0.67
CA ARG A 387 -24.84 16.66 0.79
C ARG A 387 -25.20 15.19 0.64
N VAL A 388 -24.61 14.54 -0.36
CA VAL A 388 -24.75 13.11 -0.62
C VAL A 388 -23.60 12.32 0.00
N GLN A 389 -23.93 11.18 0.59
CA GLN A 389 -22.98 10.10 0.86
C GLN A 389 -23.28 8.94 -0.09
N TRP A 390 -22.28 8.52 -0.86
CA TRP A 390 -22.40 7.42 -1.82
C TRP A 390 -22.17 6.08 -1.11
N MET A 391 -23.20 5.24 -1.07
CA MET A 391 -23.17 3.96 -0.34
C MET A 391 -22.78 2.78 -1.23
N GLY A 392 -22.90 2.91 -2.56
CA GLY A 392 -22.41 1.91 -3.52
C GLY A 392 -22.94 2.12 -4.93
N ALA A 393 -22.19 1.60 -5.91
CA ALA A 393 -22.58 1.54 -7.32
C ALA A 393 -22.03 0.26 -7.96
N ARG A 394 -22.84 -0.46 -8.74
CA ARG A 394 -22.46 -1.75 -9.34
C ARG A 394 -22.55 -1.70 -10.86
N LEU A 395 -21.46 -1.33 -11.52
CA LEU A 395 -21.39 -1.23 -12.98
C LEU A 395 -21.49 -2.62 -13.67
N PRO A 396 -22.04 -2.69 -14.88
CA PRO A 396 -21.95 -3.89 -15.72
C PRO A 396 -20.49 -4.23 -16.08
N GLN A 397 -20.19 -5.52 -16.23
CA GLN A 397 -18.85 -6.00 -16.57
C GLN A 397 -18.42 -5.69 -18.01
N THR A 398 -19.39 -5.52 -18.92
CA THR A 398 -19.15 -5.21 -20.33
C THR A 398 -19.72 -3.84 -20.64
N LEU A 399 -18.88 -2.98 -21.20
CA LEU A 399 -19.19 -1.58 -21.48
C LEU A 399 -18.79 -1.33 -22.93
N ASN A 400 -19.75 -1.31 -23.87
CA ASN A 400 -19.44 -1.07 -25.27
C ASN A 400 -19.68 0.40 -25.64
N ALA A 401 -18.91 0.89 -26.59
CA ALA A 401 -19.00 2.26 -27.06
C ALA A 401 -20.41 2.58 -27.57
N GLY A 402 -20.98 3.69 -27.09
CA GLY A 402 -22.33 4.13 -27.45
C GLY A 402 -23.48 3.38 -26.75
N ASP A 403 -23.24 2.43 -25.84
CA ASP A 403 -24.32 1.79 -25.08
C ASP A 403 -24.87 2.73 -23.99
N VAL A 404 -26.18 2.62 -23.72
CA VAL A 404 -26.76 3.13 -22.47
C VAL A 404 -26.75 2.01 -21.44
N ILE A 405 -25.96 2.17 -20.38
CA ILE A 405 -25.94 1.24 -19.26
C ILE A 405 -26.90 1.69 -18.16
N THR A 406 -27.53 0.72 -17.50
CA THR A 406 -28.36 0.96 -16.32
C THR A 406 -27.82 0.15 -15.14
N PHE A 407 -27.59 0.79 -13.99
CA PHE A 407 -27.11 0.11 -12.79
C PHE A 407 -27.58 0.76 -11.49
N PRO A 408 -27.71 -0.01 -10.39
CA PRO A 408 -28.15 0.54 -9.11
C PRO A 408 -27.03 1.35 -8.45
N VAL A 409 -27.39 2.54 -7.96
CA VAL A 409 -26.55 3.42 -7.16
C VAL A 409 -27.29 3.78 -5.87
N THR A 410 -26.73 3.42 -4.72
CA THR A 410 -27.30 3.73 -3.41
C THR A 410 -26.68 5.00 -2.85
N VAL A 411 -27.52 5.95 -2.46
CA VAL A 411 -27.14 7.26 -1.92
C VAL A 411 -27.86 7.52 -0.59
N ARG A 412 -27.20 8.23 0.32
CA ARG A 412 -27.76 8.74 1.58
C ARG A 412 -27.74 10.26 1.58
N ASN A 413 -28.84 10.89 2.01
CA ASN A 413 -28.86 12.32 2.26
C ASN A 413 -28.25 12.62 3.62
N VAL A 414 -27.05 13.20 3.64
CA VAL A 414 -26.37 13.67 4.86
C VAL A 414 -26.39 15.20 4.99
N GLY A 415 -27.12 15.88 4.10
CA GLY A 415 -27.38 17.32 4.15
C GLY A 415 -28.64 17.66 4.94
N ALA A 416 -28.85 18.95 5.21
CA ALA A 416 -29.99 19.43 5.97
C ALA A 416 -31.30 19.53 5.15
N GLN A 417 -31.23 19.55 3.83
CA GLN A 417 -32.36 19.77 2.93
C GLN A 417 -32.86 18.44 2.34
N THR A 418 -34.17 18.21 2.39
CA THR A 418 -34.82 17.08 1.70
C THR A 418 -34.62 17.20 0.18
N TRP A 419 -34.17 16.11 -0.45
CA TRP A 419 -34.09 16.01 -1.90
C TRP A 419 -35.46 15.65 -2.46
N THR A 420 -36.09 16.56 -3.19
CA THR A 420 -37.41 16.34 -3.75
C THR A 420 -37.34 15.46 -4.99
N GLN A 421 -38.21 14.47 -5.12
CA GLN A 421 -38.25 13.57 -6.29
C GLN A 421 -38.94 14.20 -7.52
N SER A 422 -39.76 15.24 -7.34
CA SER A 422 -40.50 15.89 -8.41
C SER A 422 -40.65 17.40 -8.17
N GLY A 423 -41.09 18.13 -9.20
CA GLY A 423 -41.23 19.59 -9.21
C GLY A 423 -39.98 20.33 -9.68
N ASP A 424 -40.01 21.66 -9.67
CA ASP A 424 -38.95 22.52 -10.23
C ASP A 424 -37.59 22.41 -9.51
N SER A 425 -37.57 21.82 -8.31
CA SER A 425 -36.37 21.54 -7.52
C SER A 425 -36.05 20.04 -7.45
N ALA A 426 -36.59 19.23 -8.35
CA ALA A 426 -36.33 17.79 -8.39
C ALA A 426 -34.81 17.51 -8.39
N VAL A 427 -34.38 16.56 -7.57
CA VAL A 427 -33.01 16.07 -7.54
C VAL A 427 -32.95 14.81 -8.38
N GLU A 428 -31.97 14.76 -9.29
CA GLU A 428 -31.74 13.64 -10.19
C GLU A 428 -30.26 13.24 -10.12
N LEU A 429 -29.95 11.99 -10.42
CA LEU A 429 -28.58 11.51 -10.60
C LEU A 429 -28.17 11.71 -12.07
N SER A 430 -26.99 12.27 -12.31
CA SER A 430 -26.41 12.41 -13.65
C SER A 430 -24.90 12.21 -13.60
N TYR A 431 -24.20 12.45 -14.72
CA TYR A 431 -22.78 12.12 -14.85
C TYR A 431 -22.02 13.01 -15.83
N ARG A 432 -20.69 12.96 -15.71
CA ARG A 432 -19.71 13.49 -16.65
C ARG A 432 -18.65 12.43 -16.95
N PHE A 433 -18.04 12.50 -18.12
CA PHE A 433 -16.91 11.66 -18.50
C PHE A 433 -15.65 12.48 -18.65
N TYR A 434 -14.51 11.91 -18.26
CA TYR A 434 -13.19 12.50 -18.47
C TYR A 434 -12.26 11.49 -19.14
N GLN A 435 -11.38 11.98 -20.01
CA GLN A 435 -10.28 11.24 -20.60
C GLN A 435 -9.03 12.10 -20.54
N SER A 436 -7.95 11.59 -19.95
CA SER A 436 -6.70 12.34 -19.73
C SER A 436 -6.94 13.70 -19.05
N GLN A 437 -7.76 13.70 -17.99
CA GLN A 437 -8.17 14.89 -17.22
C GLN A 437 -9.01 15.94 -17.99
N LYS A 438 -9.33 15.71 -19.27
CA LYS A 438 -10.21 16.58 -20.05
C LYS A 438 -11.63 16.02 -20.05
N GLU A 439 -12.62 16.86 -19.78
CA GLU A 439 -14.04 16.48 -19.87
C GLU A 439 -14.39 16.12 -21.32
N VAL A 440 -15.03 14.96 -21.48
CA VAL A 440 -15.54 14.45 -22.75
C VAL A 440 -16.94 15.01 -22.90
N ALA A 441 -17.13 15.87 -23.91
CA ALA A 441 -18.40 16.54 -24.13
C ALA A 441 -19.52 15.52 -24.40
N SER A 442 -20.61 15.62 -23.64
CA SER A 442 -21.87 14.93 -23.89
C SER A 442 -22.92 15.97 -24.25
N GLU A 443 -23.61 15.81 -25.38
CA GLU A 443 -24.62 16.77 -25.85
C GLU A 443 -25.79 16.91 -24.87
N ALA A 444 -26.13 15.85 -24.14
CA ALA A 444 -27.10 15.85 -23.05
C ALA A 444 -26.88 14.63 -22.13
N PRO A 445 -26.20 14.75 -20.98
CA PRO A 445 -26.07 13.62 -20.06
C PRO A 445 -27.45 13.21 -19.53
N LEU A 446 -27.71 11.90 -19.51
CA LEU A 446 -28.96 11.34 -19.03
C LEU A 446 -29.15 11.68 -17.55
N ARG A 447 -30.42 11.82 -17.15
CA ARG A 447 -30.83 12.11 -15.77
C ARG A 447 -31.70 10.98 -15.25
N SER A 448 -31.33 10.46 -14.09
CA SER A 448 -32.04 9.37 -13.44
C SER A 448 -32.79 9.92 -12.22
N PRO A 449 -34.13 9.91 -12.21
CA PRO A 449 -34.90 10.46 -11.11
C PRO A 449 -34.73 9.61 -9.85
N LEU A 450 -34.82 10.26 -8.69
CA LEU A 450 -34.92 9.57 -7.41
C LEU A 450 -36.19 8.68 -7.38
N PRO A 451 -36.17 7.52 -6.73
CA PRO A 451 -37.36 6.67 -6.57
C PRO A 451 -38.43 7.30 -5.65
N HIS A 452 -38.01 8.14 -4.71
CA HIS A 452 -38.83 8.88 -3.74
C HIS A 452 -38.05 10.09 -3.22
N SER A 453 -38.73 11.06 -2.60
CA SER A 453 -38.04 12.20 -1.95
C SER A 453 -37.22 11.71 -0.75
N VAL A 454 -35.98 12.17 -0.63
CA VAL A 454 -35.01 11.66 0.37
C VAL A 454 -34.77 12.73 1.43
N ALA A 455 -35.37 12.55 2.62
CA ALA A 455 -35.15 13.45 3.75
C ALA A 455 -33.74 13.29 4.34
N ALA A 456 -33.30 14.25 5.15
CA ALA A 456 -32.03 14.15 5.87
C ALA A 456 -31.93 12.83 6.66
N GLY A 457 -30.83 12.11 6.50
CA GLY A 457 -30.57 10.79 7.06
C GLY A 457 -31.13 9.60 6.29
N GLN A 458 -31.95 9.82 5.25
CA GLN A 458 -32.57 8.74 4.48
C GLN A 458 -31.73 8.27 3.28
N ASP A 459 -32.00 7.03 2.86
CA ASP A 459 -31.38 6.38 1.72
C ASP A 459 -32.32 6.31 0.51
N ALA A 460 -31.74 6.29 -0.69
CA ALA A 460 -32.40 5.92 -1.93
C ALA A 460 -31.49 5.08 -2.82
N SER A 461 -32.09 4.16 -3.57
CA SER A 461 -31.41 3.39 -4.61
C SER A 461 -31.92 3.84 -5.97
N VAL A 462 -31.06 4.52 -6.73
CA VAL A 462 -31.36 5.09 -8.04
C VAL A 462 -30.88 4.12 -9.11
N GLN A 463 -31.71 3.86 -10.13
CA GLN A 463 -31.27 3.15 -11.32
C GLN A 463 -30.57 4.14 -12.26
N ALA A 464 -29.25 4.29 -12.09
CA ALA A 464 -28.44 5.22 -12.85
C ALA A 464 -28.40 4.82 -14.32
N GLN A 465 -28.71 5.75 -15.22
CA GLN A 465 -28.58 5.59 -16.67
C GLN A 465 -27.41 6.42 -17.17
N VAL A 466 -26.45 5.77 -17.81
CA VAL A 466 -25.23 6.40 -18.33
C VAL A 466 -25.09 6.04 -19.81
N GLN A 467 -25.04 7.05 -20.68
CA GLN A 467 -24.70 6.90 -22.10
C GLN A 467 -23.18 6.87 -22.20
N LEU A 468 -22.62 5.70 -22.53
CA LEU A 468 -21.19 5.53 -22.69
C LEU A 468 -20.68 6.33 -23.91
N PRO A 469 -19.43 6.84 -23.86
CA PRO A 469 -18.76 7.46 -25.00
C PRO A 469 -18.83 6.60 -26.25
N THR A 470 -18.96 7.23 -27.42
CA THR A 470 -18.99 6.54 -28.73
C THR A 470 -17.62 6.09 -29.21
N GLU A 471 -16.55 6.65 -28.63
CA GLU A 471 -15.18 6.22 -28.86
C GLU A 471 -14.80 5.17 -27.80
N PRO A 472 -14.18 4.04 -28.20
CA PRO A 472 -13.61 3.11 -27.25
C PRO A 472 -12.38 3.73 -26.58
N GLY A 473 -12.12 3.31 -25.34
CA GLY A 473 -11.00 3.81 -24.58
C GLY A 473 -11.25 3.82 -23.08
N ASN A 474 -10.29 4.35 -22.35
CA ASN A 474 -10.40 4.47 -20.90
C ASN A 474 -10.96 5.84 -20.52
N TYR A 475 -11.95 5.80 -19.64
CA TYR A 475 -12.68 6.96 -19.17
C TYR A 475 -12.83 6.95 -17.66
N THR A 476 -12.87 8.15 -17.09
CA THR A 476 -13.30 8.39 -15.71
C THR A 476 -14.76 8.84 -15.76
N LEU A 477 -15.67 8.01 -15.27
CA LEU A 477 -17.06 8.38 -14.99
C LEU A 477 -17.13 9.11 -13.66
N VAL A 478 -17.73 10.31 -13.65
CA VAL A 478 -18.03 11.07 -12.45
C VAL A 478 -19.55 11.15 -12.33
N LEU A 479 -20.13 10.47 -11.34
CA LEU A 479 -21.55 10.54 -11.00
C LEU A 479 -21.77 11.63 -9.97
N ASP A 480 -22.82 12.44 -10.16
CA ASP A 480 -23.20 13.51 -9.24
C ASP A 480 -24.72 13.72 -9.22
N LEU A 481 -25.26 14.24 -8.12
CA LEU A 481 -26.65 14.67 -8.04
C LEU A 481 -26.81 16.09 -8.58
N ILE A 482 -27.95 16.39 -9.17
CA ILE A 482 -28.27 17.69 -9.75
C ILE A 482 -29.67 18.12 -9.35
N GLN A 483 -29.78 19.34 -8.81
CA GLN A 483 -31.03 19.95 -8.40
C GLN A 483 -31.62 20.83 -9.51
N GLY A 484 -32.91 20.68 -9.77
CA GLY A 484 -33.67 21.54 -10.69
C GLY A 484 -33.12 21.53 -12.13
N GLY A 485 -32.40 20.46 -12.49
CA GLY A 485 -31.75 20.32 -13.78
C GLY A 485 -30.51 21.19 -14.01
N GLN A 486 -30.12 22.06 -13.08
CA GLN A 486 -29.10 23.09 -13.32
C GLN A 486 -27.94 23.08 -12.32
N THR A 487 -28.19 22.81 -11.04
CA THR A 487 -27.18 22.96 -9.99
C THR A 487 -26.63 21.60 -9.56
N TRP A 488 -25.35 21.35 -9.83
CA TRP A 488 -24.69 20.13 -9.40
C TRP A 488 -24.39 20.16 -7.90
N PHE A 489 -24.48 19.02 -7.24
CA PHE A 489 -24.19 18.89 -5.82
C PHE A 489 -22.70 19.15 -5.55
N GLN A 490 -21.81 18.85 -6.50
CA GLN A 490 -20.41 19.27 -6.47
C GLN A 490 -20.26 20.80 -6.33
N ASP A 491 -21.06 21.59 -7.04
CA ASP A 491 -21.03 23.06 -6.95
C ASP A 491 -21.54 23.56 -5.58
N LEU A 492 -22.30 22.71 -4.88
CA LEU A 492 -22.77 22.90 -3.50
C LEU A 492 -21.83 22.27 -2.46
N GLN A 493 -20.59 21.93 -2.85
CA GLN A 493 -19.55 21.33 -2.00
C GLN A 493 -19.89 19.94 -1.48
N SER A 494 -20.72 19.19 -2.19
CA SER A 494 -21.00 17.78 -1.91
C SER A 494 -20.11 16.86 -2.75
N ASP A 495 -19.86 15.66 -2.26
CA ASP A 495 -18.98 14.68 -2.90
C ASP A 495 -19.58 14.11 -4.20
N THR A 496 -18.74 13.81 -5.19
CA THR A 496 -19.09 13.06 -6.41
C THR A 496 -18.59 11.62 -6.34
N LEU A 497 -19.24 10.69 -7.04
CA LEU A 497 -18.76 9.30 -7.14
C LEU A 497 -17.96 9.06 -8.43
N ILE A 498 -16.66 8.81 -8.28
CA ILE A 498 -15.74 8.60 -9.40
C ILE A 498 -15.56 7.10 -9.68
N ARG A 499 -15.60 6.69 -10.94
CA ARG A 499 -15.40 5.31 -11.40
C ARG A 499 -14.53 5.28 -12.65
N TRP A 500 -13.52 4.42 -12.63
CA TRP A 500 -12.73 4.11 -13.82
C TRP A 500 -13.43 3.05 -14.66
N MET A 501 -13.42 3.22 -15.97
CA MET A 501 -13.97 2.23 -16.88
C MET A 501 -13.27 2.20 -18.23
N THR A 502 -13.26 1.01 -18.81
CA THR A 502 -12.82 0.77 -20.18
C THR A 502 -14.04 0.55 -21.06
N VAL A 503 -14.27 1.45 -22.00
CA VAL A 503 -15.30 1.33 -23.03
C VAL A 503 -14.69 0.59 -24.21
N GLN A 504 -15.26 -0.56 -24.55
CA GLN A 504 -14.82 -1.43 -25.64
C GLN A 504 -15.40 -0.95 -26.97
N ALA A 505 -14.78 -1.32 -28.09
CA ALA A 505 -15.31 -1.00 -29.41
C ALA A 505 -16.73 -1.58 -29.58
N ALA A 506 -17.63 -0.80 -30.19
CA ALA A 506 -18.97 -1.27 -30.49
C ALA A 506 -18.88 -2.53 -31.38
N ARG A 507 -19.65 -3.58 -31.03
CA ARG A 507 -19.67 -4.81 -31.84
C ARG A 507 -20.09 -4.49 -33.27
N PRO A 508 -19.37 -4.94 -34.31
CA PRO A 508 -19.83 -4.82 -35.69
C PRO A 508 -21.11 -5.65 -35.85
N GLY A 509 -22.28 -4.99 -35.94
CA GLY A 509 -23.54 -5.68 -36.27
C GLY A 509 -24.84 -5.20 -35.61
N ALA A 510 -24.85 -4.18 -34.75
CA ALA A 510 -26.10 -3.66 -34.19
C ALA A 510 -26.61 -2.44 -34.98
N ALA A 511 -27.05 -2.65 -36.22
CA ALA A 511 -27.93 -1.71 -36.88
C ALA A 511 -29.30 -1.76 -36.18
N LYS A 512 -29.86 -0.57 -35.90
CA LYS A 512 -31.18 -0.35 -35.30
C LYS A 512 -32.26 -1.18 -36.00
N THR A 513 -32.98 -2.01 -35.25
CA THR A 513 -34.33 -2.45 -35.64
C THR A 513 -35.29 -2.38 -34.45
N GLN A 514 -36.41 -1.74 -34.75
CA GLN A 514 -37.57 -1.40 -33.96
C GLN A 514 -38.44 -2.64 -33.69
N THR A 515 -39.09 -2.68 -32.51
CA THR A 515 -40.37 -3.35 -32.17
C THR A 515 -40.59 -4.83 -32.56
N ASP A 516 -40.63 -5.72 -31.57
CA ASP A 516 -41.85 -6.47 -31.12
C ASP A 516 -41.49 -7.68 -30.22
N ALA A 517 -42.19 -7.81 -29.09
CA ALA A 517 -42.20 -9.01 -28.22
C ALA A 517 -43.02 -10.13 -28.90
N PRO A 518 -42.82 -11.46 -28.67
CA PRO A 518 -43.16 -12.18 -27.41
C PRO A 518 -42.38 -13.54 -27.22
N PRO A 519 -42.87 -14.58 -26.49
CA PRO A 519 -43.06 -14.73 -25.03
C PRO A 519 -42.24 -15.90 -24.42
N ALA A 520 -42.28 -16.03 -23.08
CA ALA A 520 -41.62 -17.04 -22.26
C ALA A 520 -42.12 -18.50 -22.45
N PRO A 521 -41.33 -19.53 -22.07
CA PRO A 521 -41.85 -20.85 -21.78
C PRO A 521 -41.75 -21.30 -20.30
N ALA A 522 -42.68 -22.21 -19.99
CA ALA A 522 -43.16 -22.73 -18.72
C ALA A 522 -42.22 -23.61 -17.86
N ARG A 523 -42.64 -23.76 -16.60
CA ARG A 523 -42.21 -24.71 -15.56
C ARG A 523 -42.35 -26.19 -15.97
N ARG A 524 -41.44 -27.04 -15.48
CA ARG A 524 -41.61 -28.48 -15.11
C ARG A 524 -40.62 -28.80 -13.98
N SER A 525 -41.06 -28.97 -12.73
CA SER A 525 -41.54 -30.18 -12.02
C SER A 525 -40.43 -31.15 -11.58
N GLU A 526 -40.28 -31.27 -10.26
CA GLU A 526 -39.54 -32.29 -9.51
C GLU A 526 -40.10 -33.71 -9.75
N ALA A 527 -39.20 -34.70 -9.84
CA ALA A 527 -39.29 -36.04 -9.23
C ALA A 527 -38.25 -36.96 -9.91
N ASP A 528 -37.17 -37.30 -9.21
CA ASP A 528 -36.96 -38.65 -8.70
C ASP A 528 -35.58 -38.79 -8.04
N ASN A 529 -35.65 -39.21 -6.78
CA ASN A 529 -34.54 -39.50 -5.89
C ASN A 529 -34.23 -41.00 -5.99
N ALA A 530 -32.95 -41.37 -6.05
CA ALA A 530 -32.33 -42.54 -5.40
C ALA A 530 -31.22 -43.17 -6.26
N ASN A 531 -29.96 -42.88 -5.92
CA ASN A 531 -29.04 -43.89 -5.37
C ASN A 531 -27.69 -43.24 -5.04
N VAL A 532 -27.24 -43.42 -3.80
CA VAL A 532 -25.83 -43.23 -3.40
C VAL A 532 -25.20 -44.63 -3.40
N PRO A 533 -24.05 -44.82 -4.05
CA PRO A 533 -22.88 -45.22 -3.27
C PRO A 533 -21.60 -44.46 -3.63
N THR A 534 -20.93 -44.01 -2.57
CA THR A 534 -19.47 -43.98 -2.34
C THR A 534 -18.53 -44.34 -3.50
N ASP A 535 -17.62 -43.42 -3.87
CA ASP A 535 -16.18 -43.73 -3.91
C ASP A 535 -15.31 -42.47 -4.00
N PHE A 536 -14.16 -42.53 -3.32
CA PHE A 536 -13.09 -41.55 -3.34
C PHE A 536 -12.27 -41.64 -4.65
N ALA A 537 -11.73 -40.48 -5.05
CA ALA A 537 -10.62 -40.27 -6.00
C ALA A 537 -10.93 -40.26 -7.51
N THR A 538 -10.86 -39.07 -8.12
CA THR A 538 -9.79 -38.65 -9.05
C THR A 538 -9.98 -37.17 -9.41
N ASN A 539 -8.94 -36.35 -9.21
CA ASN A 539 -8.87 -34.98 -9.71
C ASN A 539 -8.64 -35.02 -11.23
N GLU A 540 -9.68 -34.83 -12.04
CA GLU A 540 -9.50 -34.37 -13.42
C GLU A 540 -9.50 -32.85 -13.44
N ALA A 541 -8.46 -32.26 -14.05
CA ALA A 541 -8.36 -30.83 -14.26
C ALA A 541 -9.49 -30.35 -15.20
N PRO A 542 -10.07 -29.15 -14.98
CA PRO A 542 -11.05 -28.59 -15.88
C PRO A 542 -10.44 -28.37 -17.28
N PRO A 543 -11.24 -28.47 -18.37
CA PRO A 543 -10.73 -28.33 -19.73
C PRO A 543 -10.19 -26.91 -19.96
N PRO A 544 -9.14 -26.74 -20.80
CA PRO A 544 -8.54 -25.44 -21.04
C PRO A 544 -9.53 -24.49 -21.71
N VAL A 545 -9.63 -23.29 -21.14
CA VAL A 545 -10.34 -22.14 -21.74
C VAL A 545 -9.58 -21.75 -23.01
N GLN A 546 -10.23 -21.86 -24.18
CA GLN A 546 -9.67 -21.31 -25.42
C GLN A 546 -9.86 -19.79 -25.42
N TYR A 547 -8.78 -19.07 -25.13
CA TYR A 547 -8.69 -17.64 -25.40
C TYR A 547 -8.50 -17.45 -26.90
N ASN A 548 -9.53 -16.97 -27.60
CA ASN A 548 -9.41 -16.54 -29.00
C ASN A 548 -8.66 -15.19 -29.03
N VAL A 549 -7.35 -15.24 -28.80
CA VAL A 549 -6.44 -14.10 -29.02
C VAL A 549 -6.06 -14.14 -30.49
N ALA A 550 -6.28 -13.04 -31.22
CA ALA A 550 -5.80 -12.92 -32.59
C ALA A 550 -4.27 -13.03 -32.59
N GLU A 551 -3.69 -13.83 -33.48
CA GLU A 551 -2.24 -13.98 -33.58
C GLU A 551 -1.62 -12.62 -33.91
N PRO A 552 -0.70 -12.10 -33.08
CA PRO A 552 -0.11 -10.78 -33.31
C PRO A 552 0.80 -10.82 -34.54
N GLU A 553 0.94 -9.67 -35.20
CA GLU A 553 1.90 -9.54 -36.29
C GLU A 553 3.33 -9.55 -35.71
N ILE A 554 4.10 -10.59 -36.04
CA ILE A 554 5.47 -10.77 -35.55
C ILE A 554 6.47 -10.55 -36.69
N VAL A 555 7.34 -9.55 -36.52
CA VAL A 555 8.41 -9.26 -37.47
C VAL A 555 9.65 -10.06 -37.10
N ASN A 556 10.11 -10.95 -37.98
CA ASN A 556 11.31 -11.75 -37.73
C ASN A 556 12.58 -10.96 -38.08
N VAL A 557 13.38 -10.66 -37.06
CA VAL A 557 14.66 -9.93 -37.20
C VAL A 557 15.88 -10.77 -36.83
N ILE A 558 15.72 -12.08 -36.63
CA ILE A 558 16.77 -12.99 -36.15
C ILE A 558 18.05 -12.87 -36.99
N ALA A 559 17.91 -12.83 -38.32
CA ALA A 559 19.04 -12.77 -39.25
C ALA A 559 19.76 -11.41 -39.26
N ALA A 560 19.12 -10.36 -38.75
CA ALA A 560 19.68 -9.00 -38.69
C ALA A 560 20.42 -8.71 -37.39
N LEU A 561 20.38 -9.63 -36.41
CA LEU A 561 20.97 -9.41 -35.09
C LEU A 561 22.38 -10.03 -34.97
N PRO A 562 23.31 -9.34 -34.31
CA PRO A 562 24.63 -9.87 -33.97
C PRO A 562 24.55 -11.18 -33.17
N ARG A 563 25.32 -12.19 -33.58
CA ARG A 563 25.49 -13.46 -32.86
C ARG A 563 26.97 -13.70 -32.53
N GLY A 564 27.21 -14.31 -31.39
CA GLY A 564 28.54 -14.66 -30.90
C GLY A 564 29.09 -15.91 -31.56
N VAL A 565 30.31 -16.26 -31.20
CA VAL A 565 30.99 -17.46 -31.72
C VAL A 565 30.43 -18.75 -31.09
N GLY A 566 29.88 -18.66 -29.87
CA GLY A 566 29.23 -19.77 -29.18
C GLY A 566 27.79 -20.00 -29.67
N PRO A 567 27.31 -21.25 -29.75
CA PRO A 567 25.95 -21.52 -30.18
C PRO A 567 24.95 -21.18 -29.07
N TYR A 568 23.72 -20.84 -29.46
CA TYR A 568 22.58 -20.96 -28.56
C TYR A 568 22.40 -22.42 -28.15
N LEU A 569 22.05 -22.65 -26.89
CA LEU A 569 21.66 -23.95 -26.40
C LEU A 569 20.31 -24.33 -26.98
N ARG A 570 19.99 -25.63 -26.98
CA ARG A 570 18.78 -26.17 -27.57
C ARG A 570 17.90 -26.79 -26.52
N ARG A 571 16.60 -26.48 -26.57
CA ARG A 571 15.57 -27.10 -25.74
C ARG A 571 14.45 -27.67 -26.60
N SER A 572 13.70 -28.60 -26.03
CA SER A 572 12.42 -29.03 -26.60
C SER A 572 11.30 -28.09 -26.16
N LEU A 573 10.33 -27.84 -27.03
CA LEU A 573 9.27 -26.84 -26.79
C LEU A 573 8.29 -27.25 -25.70
N ASP A 574 8.17 -28.55 -25.41
CA ASP A 574 7.40 -29.09 -24.28
C ASP A 574 7.96 -28.70 -22.90
N ARG A 575 9.22 -28.22 -22.84
CA ARG A 575 9.77 -27.63 -21.61
C ARG A 575 9.29 -26.21 -21.34
N ILE A 576 8.62 -25.56 -22.30
CA ILE A 576 8.07 -24.22 -22.10
C ILE A 576 6.89 -24.32 -21.14
N GLY A 577 7.04 -23.75 -19.95
CA GLY A 577 5.98 -23.67 -18.94
C GLY A 577 5.58 -22.25 -18.57
N TYR A 578 6.39 -21.24 -18.92
CA TYR A 578 6.22 -19.87 -18.45
C TYR A 578 6.52 -18.84 -19.55
N ILE A 579 5.96 -17.64 -19.39
CA ILE A 579 6.42 -16.43 -20.08
C ILE A 579 7.31 -15.66 -19.10
N VAL A 580 8.47 -15.21 -19.56
CA VAL A 580 9.41 -14.41 -18.76
C VAL A 580 9.44 -13.02 -19.35
N LEU A 581 8.89 -12.05 -18.63
CA LEU A 581 8.87 -10.65 -19.03
C LEU A 581 10.03 -9.91 -18.36
N SER A 582 10.74 -9.10 -19.13
CA SER A 582 11.81 -8.24 -18.65
C SER A 582 11.81 -6.96 -19.46
N HIS A 583 12.36 -5.86 -18.94
CA HIS A 583 12.63 -4.68 -19.78
C HIS A 583 14.07 -4.73 -20.29
N THR A 584 14.36 -4.03 -21.38
CA THR A 584 15.71 -4.02 -22.00
C THR A 584 16.78 -3.34 -21.15
N GLY A 585 16.38 -2.59 -20.11
CA GLY A 585 17.30 -1.78 -19.29
C GLY A 585 18.00 -0.67 -20.08
N ALA A 586 17.53 -0.38 -21.30
CA ALA A 586 18.10 0.57 -22.23
C ALA A 586 17.03 1.60 -22.63
N PRO A 587 17.38 2.89 -22.81
CA PRO A 587 16.43 3.87 -23.30
C PRO A 587 15.89 3.47 -24.69
N PRO A 588 14.64 3.84 -25.06
CA PRO A 588 14.02 3.44 -26.34
C PRO A 588 14.73 3.91 -27.63
N VAL A 589 15.79 4.70 -27.50
CA VAL A 589 16.63 5.14 -28.64
C VAL A 589 17.78 4.17 -28.93
N VAL A 590 17.99 3.15 -28.08
CA VAL A 590 19.08 2.18 -28.25
C VAL A 590 18.65 1.09 -29.23
N PRO A 591 19.33 0.93 -30.37
CA PRO A 591 18.91 -0.03 -31.40
C PRO A 591 19.17 -1.48 -30.96
N LEU A 592 18.32 -2.42 -31.37
CA LEU A 592 18.42 -3.85 -31.01
C LEU A 592 19.81 -4.48 -31.25
N PRO A 593 20.55 -4.19 -32.33
CA PRO A 593 21.91 -4.68 -32.48
C PRO A 593 22.84 -4.26 -31.33
N ALA A 594 22.66 -3.07 -30.73
CA ALA A 594 23.46 -2.63 -29.59
C ALA A 594 23.10 -3.42 -28.31
N ILE A 595 21.83 -3.73 -28.10
CA ILE A 595 21.36 -4.60 -26.99
C ILE A 595 21.92 -6.02 -27.17
N ALA A 596 21.92 -6.55 -28.39
CA ALA A 596 22.53 -7.84 -28.69
C ALA A 596 24.05 -7.85 -28.37
N HIS A 597 24.79 -6.80 -28.73
CA HIS A 597 26.22 -6.67 -28.36
C HIS A 597 26.44 -6.58 -26.84
N ALA A 598 25.56 -5.91 -26.10
CA ALA A 598 25.63 -5.86 -24.64
C ALA A 598 25.52 -7.26 -24.03
N HIS A 599 24.59 -8.09 -24.53
CA HIS A 599 24.45 -9.48 -24.12
C HIS A 599 25.63 -10.36 -24.54
N LEU A 600 26.21 -10.14 -25.72
CA LEU A 600 27.46 -10.80 -26.12
C LEU A 600 28.60 -10.48 -25.15
N ASN A 601 28.74 -9.22 -24.74
CA ASN A 601 29.75 -8.80 -23.77
C ASN A 601 29.50 -9.38 -22.36
N ALA A 602 28.23 -9.66 -22.02
CA ALA A 602 27.85 -10.37 -20.80
C ALA A 602 28.08 -11.89 -20.86
N GLY A 603 28.59 -12.40 -21.99
CA GLY A 603 28.95 -13.81 -22.18
C GLY A 603 27.85 -14.68 -22.77
N TYR A 604 26.73 -14.11 -23.22
CA TYR A 604 25.69 -14.85 -23.92
C TYR A 604 26.03 -15.06 -25.41
N PRO A 605 25.44 -16.06 -26.09
CA PRO A 605 25.66 -16.30 -27.53
C PRO A 605 24.98 -15.25 -28.44
N GLY A 606 24.17 -14.36 -27.87
CA GLY A 606 23.47 -13.27 -28.56
C GLY A 606 22.43 -12.64 -27.63
N ILE A 607 21.42 -11.97 -28.20
CA ILE A 607 20.32 -11.40 -27.42
C ILE A 607 19.57 -12.49 -26.63
N ALA A 608 19.25 -12.20 -25.36
CA ALA A 608 18.64 -13.15 -24.43
C ALA A 608 17.14 -13.38 -24.63
N TYR A 609 16.48 -12.51 -25.39
CA TYR A 609 15.04 -12.54 -25.61
C TYR A 609 14.68 -13.38 -26.85
N HIS A 610 13.52 -14.03 -26.81
CA HIS A 610 12.89 -14.63 -27.99
C HIS A 610 12.10 -13.58 -28.77
N TYR A 611 11.42 -12.70 -28.04
CA TYR A 611 10.68 -11.57 -28.60
C TYR A 611 11.08 -10.28 -27.91
N ILE A 612 11.08 -9.18 -28.65
CA ILE A 612 11.07 -7.83 -28.10
C ILE A 612 9.73 -7.20 -28.47
N VAL A 613 9.06 -6.56 -27.51
CA VAL A 613 7.95 -5.66 -27.81
C VAL A 613 8.48 -4.24 -27.77
N ALA A 614 8.52 -3.59 -28.93
CA ALA A 614 8.92 -2.20 -29.05
C ALA A 614 7.91 -1.29 -28.36
N ARG A 615 8.32 -0.06 -28.06
CA ARG A 615 7.44 0.93 -27.41
C ARG A 615 6.16 1.22 -28.23
N SER A 616 6.21 1.01 -29.55
CA SER A 616 5.10 1.15 -30.49
C SER A 616 4.13 -0.04 -30.55
N GLY A 617 4.37 -1.10 -29.77
CA GLY A 617 3.61 -2.35 -29.85
C GLY A 617 4.04 -3.30 -30.97
N GLU A 618 5.13 -3.00 -31.68
CA GLU A 618 5.67 -3.92 -32.69
C GLU A 618 6.36 -5.10 -32.00
N ILE A 619 5.98 -6.33 -32.34
CA ILE A 619 6.59 -7.55 -31.79
C ILE A 619 7.67 -8.06 -32.74
N LEU A 620 8.91 -8.04 -32.26
CA LEU A 620 10.11 -8.42 -32.99
C LEU A 620 10.59 -9.79 -32.52
N GLN A 621 10.60 -10.81 -33.38
CA GLN A 621 11.22 -12.09 -33.06
C GLN A 621 12.73 -11.99 -33.21
N THR A 622 13.44 -12.16 -32.09
CA THR A 622 14.89 -11.92 -31.97
C THR A 622 15.71 -13.21 -31.77
N SER A 623 15.08 -14.30 -31.33
CA SER A 623 15.64 -15.66 -31.39
C SER A 623 14.56 -16.73 -31.57
N ARG A 624 14.95 -17.97 -31.90
CA ARG A 624 13.98 -19.06 -32.07
C ARG A 624 13.53 -19.59 -30.71
N LEU A 625 12.28 -20.02 -30.57
CA LEU A 625 11.75 -20.55 -29.31
C LEU A 625 12.50 -21.78 -28.74
N ASP A 626 13.17 -22.53 -29.62
CA ASP A 626 13.97 -23.71 -29.29
C ASP A 626 15.45 -23.38 -28.99
N GLU A 627 15.85 -22.10 -29.06
CA GLU A 627 17.17 -21.58 -28.72
C GLU A 627 17.16 -20.96 -27.32
N THR A 628 18.19 -21.21 -26.49
CA THR A 628 18.32 -20.57 -25.16
C THR A 628 19.73 -20.05 -24.94
N VAL A 629 19.88 -18.95 -24.21
CA VAL A 629 21.19 -18.34 -23.90
C VAL A 629 21.89 -18.94 -22.69
N SER A 630 21.15 -19.70 -21.87
CA SER A 630 21.61 -20.28 -20.61
C SER A 630 20.86 -21.59 -20.31
N ASN A 631 21.44 -22.40 -19.41
CA ASN A 631 20.79 -23.58 -18.81
C ASN A 631 19.93 -23.22 -17.58
N ALA A 632 19.87 -21.94 -17.20
CA ALA A 632 19.02 -21.48 -16.12
C ALA A 632 17.53 -21.63 -16.46
N GLU A 633 16.69 -21.85 -15.44
CA GLU A 633 15.27 -22.17 -15.60
C GLU A 633 14.49 -21.11 -16.39
N TRP A 634 14.76 -19.82 -16.16
CA TRP A 634 14.16 -18.72 -16.92
C TRP A 634 14.48 -18.79 -18.43
N ALA A 635 15.65 -19.31 -18.79
CA ALA A 635 16.06 -19.49 -20.18
C ALA A 635 15.53 -20.81 -20.77
N THR A 636 15.59 -21.91 -20.01
CA THR A 636 15.22 -23.25 -20.52
C THR A 636 13.74 -23.55 -20.49
N SER A 637 12.99 -22.93 -19.58
CA SER A 637 11.57 -23.20 -19.35
C SER A 637 10.67 -22.00 -19.67
N GLY A 638 11.27 -20.83 -19.99
CA GLY A 638 10.56 -19.59 -20.28
C GLY A 638 10.51 -19.21 -21.76
N VAL A 639 9.46 -18.52 -22.20
CA VAL A 639 9.51 -17.65 -23.37
C VAL A 639 9.93 -16.26 -22.90
N ASN A 640 11.21 -15.95 -23.05
CA ASN A 640 11.78 -14.63 -22.75
C ASN A 640 11.28 -13.55 -23.71
N ILE A 641 10.59 -12.55 -23.16
CA ILE A 641 10.05 -11.39 -23.87
C ILE A 641 10.66 -10.14 -23.22
N GLY A 642 11.34 -9.33 -24.01
CA GLY A 642 11.89 -8.05 -23.56
C GLY A 642 11.01 -6.88 -23.98
N LEU A 643 10.67 -6.00 -23.05
CA LEU A 643 9.97 -4.75 -23.32
C LEU A 643 11.03 -3.65 -23.50
N GLU A 644 11.01 -2.98 -24.65
CA GLU A 644 11.88 -1.83 -24.93
C GLU A 644 11.65 -0.69 -23.91
N GLY A 645 12.70 -0.29 -23.20
CA GLY A 645 12.66 0.77 -22.17
C GLY A 645 13.38 0.46 -20.85
N ILE A 646 13.36 1.46 -19.97
CA ILE A 646 13.83 1.42 -18.57
C ILE A 646 12.60 1.69 -17.70
N PHE A 647 12.14 0.67 -16.97
CA PHE A 647 10.91 0.77 -16.18
C PHE A 647 11.14 0.93 -14.68
N ASP A 648 12.36 1.28 -14.30
CA ASP A 648 12.68 1.69 -12.94
C ASP A 648 12.03 3.05 -12.60
N ASP A 649 11.74 3.89 -13.60
CA ASP A 649 11.19 5.25 -13.44
C ASP A 649 10.00 5.60 -14.38
N GLU A 650 9.70 4.79 -15.41
CA GLU A 650 8.66 5.06 -16.41
C GLU A 650 7.85 3.78 -16.74
N ALA A 651 6.52 3.83 -16.68
CA ALA A 651 5.69 2.66 -17.00
C ALA A 651 5.70 2.32 -18.52
N PRO A 652 5.61 1.02 -18.91
CA PRO A 652 5.47 0.63 -20.31
C PRO A 652 4.21 1.25 -20.94
N PRO A 653 4.30 1.80 -22.17
CA PRO A 653 3.13 2.35 -22.86
C PRO A 653 2.10 1.29 -23.22
N ARG A 654 0.85 1.73 -23.41
CA ARG A 654 -0.26 0.82 -23.73
C ARG A 654 -0.05 0.00 -25.00
N ASP A 655 0.47 0.62 -26.06
CA ASP A 655 0.72 -0.11 -27.31
C ASP A 655 1.67 -1.30 -27.10
N GLN A 656 2.62 -1.17 -26.17
CA GLN A 656 3.56 -2.22 -25.77
C GLN A 656 2.96 -3.26 -24.81
N LEU A 657 1.88 -2.93 -24.09
CA LEU A 657 1.15 -3.85 -23.20
C LEU A 657 0.02 -4.59 -23.92
N ASP A 658 -0.54 -3.99 -24.96
CA ASP A 658 -1.62 -4.54 -25.78
C ASP A 658 -1.09 -5.59 -26.80
N ALA A 659 0.20 -5.51 -27.13
CA ALA A 659 0.95 -6.44 -27.98
C ALA A 659 1.50 -7.62 -27.16
#